data_AF-A0A924QH18-F1
#
_entry.id   AF-A0A924QH18-F1
#
_cell.length_a   1.000
_cell.length_b   1.000
_cell.length_c   1.000
_cell.angle_alpha   90.00
_cell.angle_beta   90.00
_cell.angle_gamma   90.00
#
_symmetry.space_group_name_H-M   'P 1'
#
loop_
_entity.id
_entity.type
_entity.pdbx_description
1 polymer ?
#
loop_
_entity_poly.entity_id
_entity_poly.type
_entity_poly.pdbx_seq_one_letter_code
_entity_poly.pdbx_strand_id
1 'polypeptide(L)'
;VFVAAREFVVAGLQGHVLECDHTRRNAPVVLSAVNAVFEQAQNNQHFQGFRLHTTGVQVDALVDAKALGVYALPRTERPAKSSVKTERANEMAEVPTWRDSLTTPRHLPEEALRQQEARQVAWGVHELVMTGVAPKDIYIVSRKRASLRWVAQELAALHLPRAAAEALPLMDSAPVRDLVALLDVLASNSQNLCLAQALRSPLFGASDDDLMCIARAVLTLPSKSWWTALMSVAPASAALQRAQDLLQRWSQAARLLPPHDLLDRIVAEGECRERTAAALPPERRASALAAIDALLGLSLSLDGARYATPYNFVRALRRGAVKLPLPSQADAVQLLTIHGAKGLEAEVVFVMDADPEPQRAESASVLVDWPMDSAAPRRCAFVYSESAARCPPSLRDVLAVESAAREREELNSLYVAMTRARSCLVFSATEPYGATTGLSWWQRVQPVAKAWVPSAAPSESVSSACEPASAAMLLGLPRWEGSSAYFAALREPAATETETETETETDSQTDSQTDTHLSHLGRAFHRVMEWATTPRAVPADADADPRAKLSHWCALAAREFELSGTTQPELLALVTRVLQSPSTQRFFDASGLCWAGNEVGVTMSGKDGPQVLRIDRLVALREDGASPAVREWWVLDYKLHPAPHTVPQNRAQLLRYRDAVQRLQAQPVYCAFITGAGDVIALTT
;
A
#
# COMPACT_ATOMS: atom_id res chain seq x y z
N VAL A 1 16.34 18.12 -22.44
CA VAL A 1 15.92 18.80 -21.19
C VAL A 1 17.11 19.24 -20.33
N PHE A 2 17.95 18.35 -19.77
CA PHE A 2 19.03 18.75 -18.86
C PHE A 2 20.08 19.71 -19.45
N VAL A 3 20.41 19.59 -20.75
CA VAL A 3 21.31 20.53 -21.44
C VAL A 3 20.70 21.93 -21.51
N ALA A 4 19.43 22.05 -21.91
CA ALA A 4 18.71 23.31 -21.95
C ALA A 4 18.52 23.91 -20.54
N ALA A 5 18.25 23.07 -19.53
CA ALA A 5 18.17 23.51 -18.13
C ALA A 5 19.52 24.06 -17.64
N ARG A 6 20.63 23.38 -17.97
CA ARG A 6 21.99 23.87 -17.70
C ARG A 6 22.24 25.21 -18.38
N GLU A 7 21.91 25.33 -19.66
CA GLU A 7 22.07 26.58 -20.42
C GLU A 7 21.22 27.72 -19.84
N PHE A 8 19.99 27.44 -19.45
CA PHE A 8 19.12 28.40 -18.77
C PHE A 8 19.70 28.86 -17.42
N VAL A 9 20.24 27.94 -16.61
CA VAL A 9 20.87 28.30 -15.33
C VAL A 9 22.11 29.18 -15.56
N VAL A 10 22.93 28.85 -16.56
CA VAL A 10 24.14 29.61 -16.88
C VAL A 10 23.80 30.99 -17.45
N ALA A 11 22.94 31.05 -18.47
CA ALA A 11 22.64 32.29 -19.18
C ALA A 11 21.59 33.16 -18.47
N GLY A 12 20.57 32.53 -17.87
CA GLY A 12 19.44 33.21 -17.23
C GLY A 12 19.64 33.50 -15.75
N LEU A 13 20.38 32.66 -15.02
CA LEU A 13 20.59 32.80 -13.58
C LEU A 13 22.06 33.07 -13.20
N GLN A 14 22.95 33.24 -14.18
CA GLN A 14 24.40 33.43 -13.97
C GLN A 14 25.04 32.30 -13.13
N GLY A 15 24.47 31.09 -13.18
CA GLY A 15 24.97 29.95 -12.43
C GLY A 15 26.27 29.38 -13.02
N HIS A 16 27.10 28.78 -12.16
CA HIS A 16 28.31 28.08 -12.58
C HIS A 16 28.01 26.59 -12.82
N VAL A 17 28.53 26.03 -13.91
CA VAL A 17 28.49 24.58 -14.15
C VAL A 17 29.67 23.93 -13.41
N LEU A 18 29.35 23.13 -12.39
CA LEU A 18 30.34 22.30 -11.72
C LEU A 18 30.37 20.92 -12.37
N GLU A 19 31.56 20.49 -12.79
CA GLU A 19 31.78 19.17 -13.35
C GLU A 19 31.94 18.16 -12.20
N CYS A 20 31.07 17.16 -12.15
CA CYS A 20 31.00 16.19 -11.05
C CYS A 20 31.58 14.83 -11.47
N ASP A 21 32.71 14.83 -12.17
CA ASP A 21 33.34 13.60 -12.70
C ASP A 21 34.22 12.90 -11.64
N HIS A 22 34.29 13.44 -10.43
CA HIS A 22 34.99 12.86 -9.28
C HIS A 22 34.00 12.22 -8.30
N THR A 23 34.06 10.89 -8.14
CA THR A 23 33.23 10.15 -7.18
C THR A 23 34.01 9.81 -5.90
N ARG A 24 33.29 9.69 -4.79
CA ARG A 24 33.83 9.20 -3.50
C ARG A 24 33.25 7.83 -3.12
N ARG A 25 32.52 7.21 -4.05
CA ARG A 25 31.67 6.04 -3.79
C ARG A 25 32.24 4.77 -4.41
N ASN A 26 32.59 4.85 -5.69
CA ASN A 26 32.98 3.69 -6.49
C ASN A 26 34.49 3.43 -6.34
N ALA A 27 34.83 2.16 -6.17
CA ALA A 27 36.19 1.68 -6.14
C ALA A 27 36.88 1.91 -7.50
N PRO A 28 38.22 2.07 -7.52
CA PRO A 28 38.97 2.29 -8.75
C PRO A 28 38.67 1.25 -9.84
N VAL A 29 38.56 -0.03 -9.46
CA VAL A 29 38.33 -1.13 -10.42
C VAL A 29 36.97 -1.02 -11.12
N VAL A 30 35.91 -0.62 -10.39
CA VAL A 30 34.57 -0.42 -10.96
C VAL A 30 34.59 0.76 -11.93
N LEU A 31 35.26 1.87 -11.57
CA LEU A 31 35.35 3.04 -12.44
C LEU A 31 36.22 2.82 -13.66
N SER A 32 37.32 2.06 -13.54
CA SER A 32 38.11 1.67 -14.70
C SER A 32 37.26 0.94 -15.73
N ALA A 33 36.35 0.05 -15.29
CA ALA A 33 35.41 -0.61 -16.18
C ALA A 33 34.37 0.35 -16.77
N VAL A 34 33.78 1.25 -15.96
CA VAL A 34 32.85 2.29 -16.46
C VAL A 34 33.55 3.15 -17.52
N ASN A 35 34.74 3.65 -17.22
CA ASN A 35 35.52 4.48 -18.13
C ASN A 35 35.82 3.76 -19.44
N ALA A 36 36.29 2.51 -19.38
CA ALA A 36 36.58 1.73 -20.58
C ALA A 36 35.32 1.49 -21.45
N VAL A 37 34.20 1.12 -20.84
CA VAL A 37 32.93 0.87 -21.55
C VAL A 37 32.41 2.13 -22.24
N PHE A 38 32.41 3.27 -21.55
CA PHE A 38 31.83 4.51 -22.07
C PHE A 38 32.80 5.29 -22.96
N GLU A 39 34.10 5.17 -22.77
CA GLU A 39 35.10 5.67 -23.72
C GLU A 39 34.99 4.92 -25.05
N GLN A 40 34.88 3.58 -25.03
CA GLN A 40 34.65 2.80 -26.24
C GLN A 40 33.29 3.15 -26.89
N ALA A 41 32.24 3.35 -26.10
CA ALA A 41 30.94 3.78 -26.62
C ALA A 41 31.02 5.16 -27.29
N GLN A 42 31.80 6.08 -26.73
CA GLN A 42 32.05 7.41 -27.30
C GLN A 42 32.88 7.34 -28.58
N ASN A 43 33.94 6.52 -28.60
CA ASN A 43 34.76 6.29 -29.80
C ASN A 43 33.95 5.71 -30.96
N ASN A 44 32.97 4.87 -30.65
CA ASN A 44 32.02 4.31 -31.61
C ASN A 44 30.83 5.24 -31.93
N GLN A 45 30.83 6.50 -31.44
CA GLN A 45 29.77 7.49 -31.62
C GLN A 45 28.39 7.07 -31.07
N HIS A 46 28.31 6.02 -30.26
CA HIS A 46 27.08 5.58 -29.61
C HIS A 46 26.73 6.42 -28.37
N PHE A 47 27.72 7.11 -27.79
CA PHE A 47 27.53 7.99 -26.64
C PHE A 47 28.30 9.30 -26.85
N GLN A 48 27.80 10.41 -26.31
CA GLN A 48 28.41 11.73 -26.50
C GLN A 48 28.59 12.45 -25.17
N GLY A 49 29.74 13.11 -25.01
CA GLY A 49 30.03 13.96 -23.86
C GLY A 49 30.38 13.18 -22.59
N PHE A 50 30.84 11.94 -22.72
CA PHE A 50 31.43 11.19 -21.61
C PHE A 50 32.82 11.73 -21.29
N ARG A 51 33.05 11.94 -20.00
CA ARG A 51 34.33 12.32 -19.43
C ARG A 51 34.79 11.22 -18.50
N LEU A 52 36.11 11.00 -18.45
CA LEU A 52 36.69 9.98 -17.60
C LEU A 52 36.45 10.35 -16.13
N HIS A 53 35.86 9.41 -15.40
CA HIS A 53 35.57 9.58 -13.99
C HIS A 53 36.80 9.25 -13.15
N THR A 54 37.00 10.00 -12.07
CA THR A 54 38.06 9.75 -11.07
C THR A 54 37.44 9.38 -9.73
N THR A 55 38.20 8.75 -8.84
CA THR A 55 37.74 8.43 -7.48
C THR A 55 38.69 8.91 -6.40
N GLY A 56 38.09 9.33 -5.28
CA GLY A 56 38.81 9.61 -4.04
C GLY A 56 38.96 8.38 -3.12
N VAL A 57 38.41 7.22 -3.51
CA VAL A 57 38.55 5.98 -2.72
C VAL A 57 39.97 5.44 -2.88
N GLN A 58 40.72 5.39 -1.79
CA GLN A 58 42.07 4.82 -1.77
C GLN A 58 42.04 3.30 -1.76
N VAL A 59 43.02 2.67 -2.42
CA VAL A 59 43.15 1.20 -2.50
C VAL A 59 43.34 0.59 -1.11
N ASP A 60 44.03 1.29 -0.21
CA ASP A 60 44.26 0.84 1.17
C ASP A 60 42.97 0.76 2.01
N ALA A 61 41.95 1.57 1.67
CA ALA A 61 40.64 1.50 2.30
C ALA A 61 39.77 0.34 1.79
N LEU A 62 40.25 -0.40 0.77
CA LEU A 62 39.58 -1.55 0.16
C LEU A 62 40.22 -2.88 0.57
N VAL A 63 41.22 -2.88 1.46
CA VAL A 63 41.90 -4.09 1.95
C VAL A 63 40.91 -5.01 2.70
N ASP A 64 39.93 -4.42 3.39
CA ASP A 64 38.86 -5.14 4.09
C ASP A 64 37.65 -5.46 3.20
N ALA A 65 37.67 -5.06 1.92
CA ALA A 65 36.55 -5.31 1.00
C ALA A 65 36.44 -6.82 0.72
N LYS A 66 35.32 -7.42 1.12
CA LYS A 66 35.08 -8.86 1.00
C LYS A 66 34.80 -9.30 -0.45
N ALA A 67 34.45 -8.34 -1.30
CA ALA A 67 34.34 -8.51 -2.74
C ALA A 67 34.83 -7.26 -3.48
N LEU A 68 35.74 -7.43 -4.44
CA LEU A 68 36.33 -6.34 -5.22
C LEU A 68 36.56 -6.76 -6.67
N GLY A 69 35.87 -6.12 -7.61
CA GLY A 69 36.10 -6.36 -9.04
C GLY A 69 34.87 -6.20 -9.92
N VAL A 70 35.07 -6.46 -11.21
CA VAL A 70 33.99 -6.55 -12.20
C VAL A 70 34.00 -7.95 -12.77
N TYR A 71 32.87 -8.63 -12.68
CA TYR A 71 32.74 -10.05 -13.01
C TYR A 71 31.61 -10.32 -14.00
N ALA A 72 31.76 -11.41 -14.75
CA ALA A 72 30.80 -11.92 -15.70
C ALA A 72 30.51 -13.39 -15.37
N LEU A 73 29.25 -13.71 -15.08
CA LEU A 73 28.78 -15.08 -14.86
C LEU A 73 28.74 -15.85 -16.20
N PRO A 74 28.71 -17.20 -16.21
CA PRO A 74 28.55 -17.94 -17.45
C PRO A 74 27.28 -17.49 -18.19
N ARG A 75 27.40 -17.15 -19.47
CA ARG A 75 26.21 -16.81 -20.28
C ARG A 75 25.33 -18.04 -20.38
N THR A 76 24.04 -17.90 -20.10
CA THR A 76 23.08 -19.00 -20.24
C THR A 76 22.81 -19.23 -21.72
N GLU A 77 23.39 -20.30 -22.27
CA GLU A 77 23.32 -20.64 -23.69
C GLU A 77 21.94 -21.21 -24.06
N ARG A 78 21.49 -20.91 -25.27
CA ARG A 78 20.25 -21.47 -25.81
C ARG A 78 20.57 -22.80 -26.50
N PRO A 79 19.78 -23.88 -26.29
CA PRO A 79 20.01 -25.14 -26.98
C PRO A 79 19.95 -24.96 -28.50
N ALA A 80 20.87 -25.62 -29.22
CA ALA A 80 20.99 -25.51 -30.66
C ALA A 80 19.70 -25.96 -31.40
N LYS A 81 19.33 -25.27 -32.49
CA LYS A 81 18.13 -25.61 -33.29
C LYS A 81 18.09 -27.08 -33.78
N SER A 82 19.24 -27.75 -33.88
CA SER A 82 19.34 -29.17 -34.24
C SER A 82 18.93 -30.10 -33.09
N SER A 83 19.27 -29.79 -31.83
CA SER A 83 18.87 -30.62 -30.69
C SER A 83 17.37 -30.57 -30.45
N VAL A 84 16.72 -29.42 -30.66
CA VAL A 84 15.26 -29.27 -30.56
C VAL A 84 14.52 -30.06 -31.67
N LYS A 85 15.13 -30.23 -32.85
CA LYS A 85 14.58 -31.09 -33.91
C LYS A 85 14.73 -32.57 -33.58
N THR A 86 15.86 -32.97 -32.99
CA THR A 86 16.11 -34.35 -32.56
C THR A 86 15.27 -34.73 -31.34
N GLU A 87 15.10 -33.81 -30.37
CA GLU A 87 14.21 -33.97 -29.22
C GLU A 87 12.75 -33.99 -29.65
N ARG A 88 12.29 -33.10 -30.55
CA ARG A 88 10.94 -33.21 -31.13
C ARG A 88 10.74 -34.50 -31.94
N ALA A 89 11.78 -35.02 -32.59
CA ALA A 89 11.70 -36.28 -33.32
C ALA A 89 11.63 -37.49 -32.37
N ASN A 90 12.30 -37.43 -31.21
CA ASN A 90 12.19 -38.43 -30.14
C ASN A 90 10.85 -38.32 -29.39
N GLU A 91 10.37 -37.11 -29.09
CA GLU A 91 9.04 -36.85 -28.49
C GLU A 91 7.89 -37.20 -29.43
N MET A 92 8.10 -37.18 -30.75
CA MET A 92 7.13 -37.68 -31.74
C MET A 92 7.16 -39.21 -31.90
N ALA A 93 8.21 -39.88 -31.42
CA ALA A 93 8.32 -41.34 -31.41
C ALA A 93 7.71 -41.95 -30.13
N GLU A 94 7.70 -41.20 -29.03
CA GLU A 94 6.88 -41.50 -27.86
C GLU A 94 5.44 -41.01 -28.08
N VAL A 95 4.44 -41.77 -27.64
CA VAL A 95 3.04 -41.36 -27.71
C VAL A 95 2.91 -40.01 -27.00
N PRO A 96 2.38 -38.94 -27.62
CA PRO A 96 2.28 -37.65 -26.96
C PRO A 96 1.35 -37.77 -25.76
N THR A 97 1.94 -37.97 -24.58
CA THR A 97 1.23 -37.96 -23.31
C THR A 97 0.86 -36.51 -23.04
N TRP A 98 -0.42 -36.20 -23.21
CA TRP A 98 -0.98 -34.93 -22.78
C TRP A 98 -0.63 -34.74 -21.31
N ARG A 99 0.09 -33.65 -20.98
CA ARG A 99 0.31 -33.31 -19.57
C ARG A 99 -1.06 -33.13 -18.92
N ASP A 100 -1.24 -33.67 -17.73
CA ASP A 100 -2.37 -33.28 -16.91
C ASP A 100 -2.16 -31.81 -16.49
N SER A 101 -2.96 -30.92 -17.06
CA SER A 101 -2.86 -29.49 -16.81
C SER A 101 -3.18 -29.08 -15.37
N LEU A 102 -3.81 -29.97 -14.58
CA LEU A 102 -4.16 -29.71 -13.19
C LEU A 102 -3.00 -30.02 -12.23
N THR A 103 -2.15 -30.98 -12.57
CA THR A 103 -1.09 -31.47 -11.68
C THR A 103 0.31 -31.13 -12.16
N THR A 104 0.51 -30.93 -13.46
CA THR A 104 1.84 -30.71 -14.05
C THR A 104 1.90 -29.30 -14.67
N PRO A 105 2.65 -28.34 -14.12
CA PRO A 105 2.72 -26.97 -14.64
C PRO A 105 3.32 -26.90 -16.06
N ARG A 106 2.95 -25.87 -16.82
CA ARG A 106 3.51 -25.62 -18.15
C ARG A 106 4.82 -24.85 -17.98
N HIS A 107 5.94 -25.43 -18.37
CA HIS A 107 7.22 -24.72 -18.45
C HIS A 107 7.47 -24.27 -19.88
N LEU A 108 7.61 -22.96 -20.10
CA LEU A 108 8.06 -22.47 -21.40
C LEU A 108 9.59 -22.52 -21.47
N PRO A 109 10.21 -22.85 -22.62
CA PRO A 109 11.67 -22.87 -22.75
C PRO A 109 12.35 -21.54 -22.37
N GLU A 110 11.69 -20.41 -22.63
CA GLU A 110 12.19 -19.09 -22.25
C GLU A 110 12.16 -18.86 -20.73
N GLU A 111 11.16 -19.41 -20.03
CA GLU A 111 11.09 -19.36 -18.57
C GLU A 111 12.20 -20.19 -17.94
N ALA A 112 12.51 -21.36 -18.53
CA ALA A 112 13.59 -22.22 -18.06
C ALA A 112 14.97 -21.54 -18.19
N LEU A 113 15.26 -20.85 -19.29
CA LEU A 113 16.52 -20.11 -19.46
C LEU A 113 16.66 -18.97 -18.44
N ARG A 114 15.60 -18.17 -18.24
CA ARG A 114 15.61 -17.09 -17.25
C ARG A 114 15.73 -17.62 -15.82
N GLN A 115 15.14 -18.78 -15.54
CA GLN A 115 15.29 -19.46 -14.26
C GLN A 115 16.73 -19.95 -14.05
N GLN A 116 17.37 -20.48 -15.10
CA GLN A 116 18.78 -20.88 -15.05
C GLN A 116 19.73 -19.70 -14.79
N GLU A 117 19.52 -18.57 -15.48
CA GLU A 117 20.26 -17.33 -15.20
C GLU A 117 20.04 -16.88 -13.75
N ALA A 118 18.78 -16.88 -13.29
CA ALA A 118 18.44 -16.51 -11.91
C ALA A 118 19.09 -17.43 -10.87
N ARG A 119 19.20 -18.73 -11.15
CA ARG A 119 19.86 -19.70 -10.28
C ARG A 119 21.36 -19.42 -10.15
N GLN A 120 22.04 -19.13 -11.27
CA GLN A 120 23.47 -18.78 -11.23
C GLN A 120 23.71 -17.51 -10.42
N VAL A 121 22.86 -16.49 -10.58
CA VAL A 121 22.92 -15.28 -9.77
C VAL A 121 22.71 -15.61 -8.29
N ALA A 122 21.71 -16.43 -7.95
CA ALA A 122 21.46 -16.85 -6.58
C ALA A 122 22.64 -17.62 -5.96
N TRP A 123 23.32 -18.48 -6.73
CA TRP A 123 24.54 -19.16 -6.30
C TRP A 123 25.70 -18.18 -6.05
N GLY A 124 25.90 -17.20 -6.93
CA GLY A 124 26.91 -16.15 -6.72
C GLY A 124 26.64 -15.34 -5.46
N VAL A 125 25.38 -14.99 -5.22
CA VAL A 125 24.97 -14.30 -3.98
C VAL A 125 25.22 -15.18 -2.75
N HIS A 126 24.85 -16.45 -2.81
CA HIS A 126 25.08 -17.40 -1.72
C HIS A 126 26.57 -17.53 -1.39
N GLU A 127 27.43 -17.67 -2.40
CA GLU A 127 28.89 -17.74 -2.22
C GLU A 127 29.42 -16.48 -1.51
N LEU A 128 28.99 -15.28 -1.91
CA LEU A 128 29.39 -14.02 -1.27
C LEU A 128 28.88 -13.90 0.17
N VAL A 129 27.67 -14.37 0.45
CA VAL A 129 27.14 -14.38 1.82
C VAL A 129 27.97 -15.34 2.70
N MET A 130 28.38 -16.48 2.17
CA MET A 130 29.22 -17.44 2.88
C MET A 130 30.67 -16.95 3.09
N THR A 131 31.19 -16.09 2.21
CA THR A 131 32.47 -15.40 2.43
C THR A 131 32.34 -14.18 3.36
N GLY A 132 31.13 -13.88 3.83
CA GLY A 132 30.85 -12.94 4.90
C GLY A 132 30.34 -11.57 4.44
N VAL A 133 29.96 -11.39 3.17
CA VAL A 133 29.23 -10.19 2.72
C VAL A 133 27.82 -10.20 3.32
N ALA A 134 27.40 -9.12 3.97
CA ALA A 134 26.06 -9.09 4.55
C ALA A 134 25.00 -8.99 3.43
N PRO A 135 23.86 -9.72 3.53
CA PRO A 135 22.83 -9.69 2.49
C PRO A 135 22.34 -8.28 2.11
N LYS A 136 22.26 -7.36 3.07
CA LYS A 136 21.88 -5.95 2.86
C LYS A 136 22.79 -5.16 1.94
N ASP A 137 24.05 -5.57 1.85
CA ASP A 137 25.07 -4.90 1.05
C ASP A 137 25.08 -5.43 -0.40
N ILE A 138 24.13 -6.30 -0.76
CA ILE A 138 23.99 -6.92 -2.08
C ILE A 138 22.69 -6.46 -2.74
N TYR A 139 22.81 -5.79 -3.89
CA TYR A 139 21.67 -5.47 -4.75
C TYR A 139 21.67 -6.34 -6.00
N ILE A 140 20.47 -6.72 -6.44
CA ILE A 140 20.24 -7.37 -7.73
C ILE A 140 19.33 -6.46 -8.54
N VAL A 141 19.87 -5.97 -9.66
CA VAL A 141 19.20 -5.01 -10.53
C VAL A 141 18.87 -5.64 -11.88
N SER A 142 17.67 -5.36 -12.38
CA SER A 142 17.25 -5.78 -13.73
C SER A 142 16.41 -4.69 -14.40
N ARG A 143 16.30 -4.76 -15.73
CA ARG A 143 15.41 -3.90 -16.50
C ARG A 143 13.94 -4.23 -16.26
N LYS A 144 13.64 -5.53 -16.13
CA LYS A 144 12.27 -6.06 -16.05
C LYS A 144 12.02 -6.71 -14.69
N ARG A 145 10.85 -6.42 -14.11
CA ARG A 145 10.39 -7.04 -12.85
C ARG A 145 10.25 -8.56 -12.95
N ALA A 146 9.90 -9.08 -14.13
CA ALA A 146 9.70 -10.51 -14.34
C ALA A 146 10.98 -11.32 -14.04
N SER A 147 12.15 -10.81 -14.40
CA SER A 147 13.44 -11.47 -14.14
C SER A 147 13.75 -11.53 -12.65
N LEU A 148 13.47 -10.46 -11.91
CA LEU A 148 13.67 -10.40 -10.45
C LEU A 148 12.81 -11.42 -9.69
N ARG A 149 11.62 -11.78 -10.21
CA ARG A 149 10.75 -12.80 -9.59
C ARG A 149 11.40 -14.18 -9.57
N TRP A 150 12.12 -14.56 -10.62
CA TRP A 150 12.82 -15.83 -10.68
C TRP A 150 13.96 -15.88 -9.66
N VAL A 151 14.75 -14.81 -9.55
CA VAL A 151 15.82 -14.72 -8.54
C VAL A 151 15.24 -14.75 -7.13
N ALA A 152 14.12 -14.06 -6.90
CA ALA A 152 13.46 -14.10 -5.61
C ALA A 152 13.05 -15.52 -5.21
N GLN A 153 12.67 -16.37 -6.17
CA GLN A 153 12.35 -17.78 -5.91
C GLN A 153 13.61 -18.59 -5.61
N GLU A 154 14.67 -18.45 -6.41
CA GLU A 154 15.92 -19.19 -6.20
C GLU A 154 16.62 -18.78 -4.88
N LEU A 155 16.63 -17.49 -4.52
CA LEU A 155 17.11 -17.02 -3.20
C LEU A 155 16.27 -17.58 -2.06
N ALA A 156 14.96 -17.70 -2.24
CA ALA A 156 14.08 -18.31 -1.24
C ALA A 156 14.42 -19.79 -1.00
N ALA A 157 14.70 -20.52 -2.09
CA ALA A 157 15.10 -21.93 -2.02
C ALA A 157 16.45 -22.12 -1.32
N LEU A 158 17.32 -21.12 -1.35
CA LEU A 158 18.59 -21.09 -0.61
C LEU A 158 18.46 -20.48 0.80
N HIS A 159 17.23 -20.23 1.28
CA HIS A 159 16.95 -19.60 2.56
C HIS A 159 17.63 -18.23 2.77
N LEU A 160 17.93 -17.51 1.69
CA LEU A 160 18.53 -16.18 1.76
C LEU A 160 17.45 -15.11 1.94
N PRO A 161 17.64 -14.14 2.86
CA PRO A 161 16.71 -13.05 3.07
C PRO A 161 16.70 -12.15 1.84
N ARG A 162 15.51 -11.79 1.36
CA ARG A 162 15.32 -11.01 0.13
C ARG A 162 14.20 -9.98 0.29
N ALA A 163 14.45 -8.78 -0.17
CA ALA A 163 13.46 -7.72 -0.26
C ALA A 163 13.32 -7.31 -1.73
N ALA A 164 12.13 -7.42 -2.30
CA ALA A 164 11.85 -6.62 -3.49
C ALA A 164 11.67 -5.18 -3.03
N ALA A 165 12.27 -4.18 -3.69
CA ALA A 165 12.00 -2.78 -3.31
C ALA A 165 10.73 -2.21 -3.93
N GLU A 166 10.14 -2.91 -4.90
CA GLU A 166 8.92 -2.46 -5.56
C GLU A 166 7.73 -3.27 -5.11
N ALA A 167 6.76 -2.56 -4.54
CA ALA A 167 5.53 -3.11 -4.01
C ALA A 167 4.80 -3.99 -5.02
N LEU A 168 4.52 -5.23 -4.61
CA LEU A 168 3.67 -6.15 -5.36
C LEU A 168 2.24 -5.59 -5.40
N PRO A 169 1.49 -5.81 -6.49
CA PRO A 169 0.06 -5.52 -6.48
C PRO A 169 -0.57 -6.25 -5.29
N LEU A 170 -1.28 -5.51 -4.43
CA LEU A 170 -1.91 -6.05 -3.23
C LEU A 170 -2.87 -7.21 -3.60
N MET A 171 -3.55 -7.05 -4.74
CA MET A 171 -4.46 -8.04 -5.33
C MET A 171 -3.79 -9.33 -5.83
N ASP A 172 -2.46 -9.39 -5.94
CA ASP A 172 -1.75 -10.63 -6.28
C ASP A 172 -1.59 -11.55 -5.05
N SER A 173 -1.74 -11.02 -3.83
CA SER A 173 -1.61 -11.77 -2.58
C SER A 173 -2.82 -12.68 -2.35
N ALA A 174 -2.58 -13.96 -2.06
CA ALA A 174 -3.66 -14.94 -1.87
C ALA A 174 -4.62 -14.58 -0.72
N PRO A 175 -4.16 -14.22 0.50
CA PRO A 175 -5.05 -13.78 1.57
C PRO A 175 -5.94 -12.59 1.19
N VAL A 176 -5.40 -11.63 0.42
CA VAL A 176 -6.15 -10.47 -0.06
C VAL A 176 -7.22 -10.90 -1.07
N ARG A 177 -6.87 -11.78 -2.01
CA ARG A 177 -7.83 -12.31 -2.99
C ARG A 177 -8.97 -13.05 -2.32
N ASP A 178 -8.70 -13.77 -1.24
CA ASP A 178 -9.71 -14.50 -0.48
C ASP A 178 -10.65 -13.55 0.28
N LEU A 179 -10.10 -12.52 0.93
CA LEU A 179 -10.91 -11.48 1.59
C LEU A 179 -11.74 -10.67 0.59
N VAL A 180 -11.18 -10.32 -0.57
CA VAL A 180 -11.91 -9.61 -1.63
C VAL A 180 -13.01 -10.49 -2.23
N ALA A 181 -12.74 -11.79 -2.44
CA ALA A 181 -13.78 -12.74 -2.87
C ALA A 181 -14.91 -12.85 -1.84
N LEU A 182 -14.59 -12.86 -0.54
CA LEU A 182 -15.58 -12.83 0.53
C LEU A 182 -16.41 -11.53 0.50
N LEU A 183 -15.78 -10.36 0.36
CA LEU A 183 -16.51 -9.09 0.23
C LEU A 183 -17.44 -9.09 -0.99
N ASP A 184 -16.99 -9.65 -2.12
CA ASP A 184 -17.80 -9.82 -3.33
C ASP A 184 -19.06 -10.69 -3.09
N VAL A 185 -18.94 -11.73 -2.27
CA VAL A 185 -20.05 -12.60 -1.87
C VAL A 185 -21.01 -11.85 -0.95
N LEU A 186 -20.48 -11.10 0.03
CA LEU A 186 -21.30 -10.31 0.96
C LEU A 186 -22.02 -9.15 0.27
N ALA A 187 -21.41 -8.58 -0.76
CA ALA A 187 -22.03 -7.57 -1.62
C ALA A 187 -23.09 -8.19 -2.56
N SER A 188 -22.84 -9.39 -3.08
CA SER A 188 -23.75 -10.09 -3.98
C SER A 188 -23.68 -11.61 -3.79
N ASN A 189 -24.67 -12.17 -3.10
CA ASN A 189 -24.74 -13.60 -2.77
C ASN A 189 -24.90 -14.53 -3.99
N SER A 190 -25.02 -13.99 -5.21
CA SER A 190 -25.07 -14.75 -6.47
C SER A 190 -23.69 -15.16 -7.01
N GLN A 191 -22.60 -14.69 -6.40
CA GLN A 191 -21.23 -14.98 -6.86
C GLN A 191 -20.76 -16.37 -6.39
N ASN A 192 -21.23 -17.42 -7.07
CA ASN A 192 -20.92 -18.81 -6.72
C ASN A 192 -19.40 -19.12 -6.67
N LEU A 193 -18.62 -18.61 -7.64
CA LEU A 193 -17.17 -18.85 -7.67
C LEU A 193 -16.44 -18.17 -6.50
N CYS A 194 -16.81 -16.92 -6.19
CA CYS A 194 -16.23 -16.19 -5.08
C CYS A 194 -16.57 -16.85 -3.74
N LEU A 195 -17.78 -17.40 -3.59
CA LEU A 195 -18.17 -18.16 -2.41
C LEU A 195 -17.36 -19.45 -2.29
N ALA A 196 -17.20 -20.21 -3.37
CA ALA A 196 -16.36 -21.41 -3.36
C ALA A 196 -14.89 -21.08 -3.00
N GLN A 197 -14.33 -20.00 -3.54
CA GLN A 197 -12.98 -19.54 -3.18
C GLN A 197 -12.90 -19.19 -1.70
N ALA A 198 -13.84 -18.40 -1.18
CA ALA A 198 -13.87 -18.02 0.23
C ALA A 198 -13.94 -19.27 1.12
N LEU A 199 -14.84 -20.21 0.84
CA LEU A 199 -14.99 -21.47 1.58
C LEU A 199 -13.69 -22.30 1.59
N ARG A 200 -12.97 -22.38 0.47
CA ARG A 200 -11.73 -23.14 0.35
C ARG A 200 -10.53 -22.47 1.04
N SER A 201 -10.60 -21.16 1.25
CA SER A 201 -9.53 -20.38 1.90
C SER A 201 -9.29 -20.83 3.36
N PRO A 202 -8.13 -20.53 3.96
CA PRO A 202 -7.84 -20.84 5.36
C PRO A 202 -8.87 -20.29 6.37
N LEU A 203 -9.64 -19.26 5.98
CA LEU A 203 -10.67 -18.63 6.82
C LEU A 203 -11.75 -19.63 7.28
N PHE A 204 -12.20 -20.50 6.36
CA PHE A 204 -13.17 -21.55 6.66
C PHE A 204 -12.55 -22.94 6.59
N GLY A 205 -11.66 -23.19 5.63
CA GLY A 205 -10.95 -24.47 5.46
C GLY A 205 -11.85 -25.60 4.97
N ALA A 206 -12.85 -25.32 4.14
CA ALA A 206 -13.71 -26.35 3.57
C ALA A 206 -12.90 -27.28 2.64
N SER A 207 -13.16 -28.58 2.75
CA SER A 207 -12.55 -29.60 1.89
C SER A 207 -13.21 -29.66 0.51
N ASP A 208 -12.59 -30.38 -0.43
CA ASP A 208 -13.19 -30.59 -1.75
C ASP A 208 -14.51 -31.40 -1.64
N ASP A 209 -14.61 -32.32 -0.68
CA ASP A 209 -15.84 -33.05 -0.37
C ASP A 209 -16.96 -32.14 0.15
N ASP A 210 -16.61 -31.14 0.98
CA ASP A 210 -17.56 -30.12 1.45
C ASP A 210 -18.12 -29.30 0.26
N LEU A 211 -17.24 -28.89 -0.66
CA LEU A 211 -17.65 -28.16 -1.87
C LEU A 211 -18.53 -29.03 -2.77
N MET A 212 -18.20 -30.32 -2.92
CA MET A 212 -19.02 -31.26 -3.69
C MET A 212 -20.38 -31.51 -3.04
N CYS A 213 -20.47 -31.51 -1.70
CA CYS A 213 -21.73 -31.59 -0.97
C CYS A 213 -22.64 -30.40 -1.32
N ILE A 214 -22.10 -29.17 -1.25
CA ILE A 214 -22.85 -27.96 -1.63
C ILE A 214 -23.24 -28.01 -3.12
N ALA A 215 -22.32 -28.37 -4.01
CA ALA A 215 -22.58 -28.46 -5.45
C ALA A 215 -23.76 -29.41 -5.76
N ARG A 216 -23.84 -30.57 -5.09
CA ARG A 216 -24.97 -31.50 -5.24
C ARG A 216 -26.29 -30.90 -4.75
N ALA A 217 -26.28 -30.18 -3.63
CA ALA A 217 -27.46 -29.48 -3.14
C ALA A 217 -27.90 -28.34 -4.08
N VAL A 218 -26.95 -27.63 -4.69
CA VAL A 218 -27.26 -26.60 -5.71
C VAL A 218 -28.02 -27.19 -6.90
N LEU A 219 -27.73 -28.44 -7.29
CA LEU A 219 -28.43 -29.11 -8.39
C LEU A 219 -29.91 -29.36 -8.09
N THR A 220 -30.32 -29.48 -6.83
CA THR A 220 -31.73 -29.68 -6.46
C THR A 220 -32.50 -28.35 -6.34
N LEU A 221 -31.81 -27.22 -6.26
CA LEU A 221 -32.41 -25.89 -6.14
C LEU A 221 -32.76 -25.27 -7.51
N PRO A 222 -33.90 -24.55 -7.63
CA PRO A 222 -34.26 -23.83 -8.86
C PRO A 222 -33.31 -22.67 -9.18
N SER A 223 -32.86 -21.94 -8.16
CA SER A 223 -32.03 -20.73 -8.31
C SER A 223 -30.56 -21.02 -8.66
N LYS A 224 -30.12 -22.27 -8.53
CA LYS A 224 -28.71 -22.69 -8.64
C LYS A 224 -27.73 -21.82 -7.83
N SER A 225 -28.21 -21.26 -6.72
CA SER A 225 -27.44 -20.38 -5.82
C SER A 225 -26.68 -21.21 -4.78
N TRP A 226 -25.35 -21.07 -4.76
CA TRP A 226 -24.50 -21.71 -3.75
C TRP A 226 -24.76 -21.16 -2.35
N TRP A 227 -25.06 -19.87 -2.23
CA TRP A 227 -25.40 -19.27 -0.94
C TRP A 227 -26.66 -19.90 -0.35
N THR A 228 -27.71 -20.04 -1.17
CA THR A 228 -28.96 -20.66 -0.73
C THR A 228 -28.74 -22.12 -0.35
N ALA A 229 -27.98 -22.88 -1.16
CA ALA A 229 -27.62 -24.25 -0.84
C ALA A 229 -26.89 -24.35 0.50
N LEU A 230 -25.83 -23.56 0.69
CA LEU A 230 -25.06 -23.51 1.93
C LEU A 230 -25.94 -23.24 3.15
N MET A 231 -26.88 -22.30 3.07
CA MET A 231 -27.75 -21.94 4.21
C MET A 231 -28.90 -22.94 4.44
N SER A 232 -29.23 -23.76 3.43
CA SER A 232 -30.35 -24.71 3.49
C SER A 232 -29.96 -26.12 3.94
N VAL A 233 -28.68 -26.49 3.78
CA VAL A 233 -28.18 -27.84 4.05
C VAL A 233 -27.63 -27.90 5.48
N ALA A 234 -27.94 -28.97 6.20
CA ALA A 234 -27.32 -29.24 7.50
C ALA A 234 -25.80 -29.36 7.32
N PRO A 235 -24.98 -28.66 8.12
CA PRO A 235 -23.54 -28.61 7.89
C PRO A 235 -22.93 -29.99 8.03
N ALA A 236 -22.31 -30.49 6.96
CA ALA A 236 -21.67 -31.81 6.91
C ALA A 236 -20.33 -31.84 7.66
N SER A 237 -19.74 -30.68 7.94
CA SER A 237 -18.45 -30.54 8.62
C SER A 237 -18.41 -29.28 9.48
N ALA A 238 -17.45 -29.23 10.41
CA ALA A 238 -17.21 -28.06 11.26
C ALA A 238 -16.84 -26.81 10.44
N ALA A 239 -16.17 -26.98 9.29
CA ALA A 239 -15.84 -25.89 8.38
C ALA A 239 -17.10 -25.25 7.78
N LEU A 240 -18.05 -26.07 7.31
CA LEU A 240 -19.33 -25.59 6.79
C LEU A 240 -20.21 -24.97 7.87
N GLN A 241 -20.23 -25.54 9.08
CA GLN A 241 -20.97 -24.97 10.21
C GLN A 241 -20.41 -23.57 10.56
N ARG A 242 -19.09 -23.44 10.68
CA ARG A 242 -18.43 -22.15 10.90
C ARG A 242 -18.77 -21.16 9.79
N ALA A 243 -18.75 -21.60 8.53
CA ALA A 243 -19.08 -20.75 7.39
C ALA A 243 -20.53 -20.25 7.46
N GLN A 244 -21.50 -21.12 7.77
CA GLN A 244 -22.91 -20.72 7.95
C GLN A 244 -23.04 -19.64 9.04
N ASP A 245 -22.48 -19.89 10.23
CA ASP A 245 -22.58 -19.01 11.38
C ASP A 245 -21.94 -17.62 11.14
N LEU A 246 -20.76 -17.58 10.52
CA LEU A 246 -20.04 -16.33 10.25
C LEU A 246 -20.64 -15.58 9.07
N LEU A 247 -20.89 -16.26 7.95
CA LEU A 247 -21.41 -15.62 6.75
C LEU A 247 -22.80 -15.03 6.99
N GLN A 248 -23.66 -15.69 7.78
CA GLN A 248 -24.97 -15.13 8.14
C GLN A 248 -24.82 -13.80 8.90
N ARG A 249 -23.92 -13.74 9.89
CA ARG A 249 -23.67 -12.51 10.67
C ARG A 249 -23.00 -11.42 9.84
N TRP A 250 -22.00 -11.76 9.04
CA TRP A 250 -21.31 -10.79 8.19
C TRP A 250 -22.19 -10.29 7.05
N SER A 251 -23.11 -11.10 6.52
CA SER A 251 -24.09 -10.67 5.52
C SER A 251 -25.08 -9.63 6.07
N GLN A 252 -25.43 -9.72 7.36
CA GLN A 252 -26.21 -8.68 8.03
C GLN A 252 -25.37 -7.43 8.27
N ALA A 253 -24.13 -7.59 8.75
CA ALA A 253 -23.22 -6.48 9.01
C ALA A 253 -22.85 -5.69 7.73
N ALA A 254 -22.65 -6.37 6.61
CA ALA A 254 -22.29 -5.76 5.32
C ALA A 254 -23.35 -4.81 4.75
N ARG A 255 -24.59 -4.85 5.29
CA ARG A 255 -25.67 -3.92 4.94
C ARG A 255 -25.60 -2.60 5.69
N LEU A 256 -24.84 -2.55 6.79
CA LEU A 256 -24.83 -1.45 7.75
C LEU A 256 -23.45 -0.85 7.93
N LEU A 257 -22.38 -1.63 7.74
CA LEU A 257 -21.02 -1.22 8.04
C LEU A 257 -20.28 -0.76 6.78
N PRO A 258 -19.42 0.27 6.89
CA PRO A 258 -18.49 0.64 5.84
C PRO A 258 -17.44 -0.47 5.63
N PRO A 259 -16.72 -0.45 4.49
CA PRO A 259 -15.78 -1.50 4.12
C PRO A 259 -14.71 -1.81 5.17
N HIS A 260 -14.16 -0.78 5.82
CA HIS A 260 -13.12 -0.96 6.85
C HIS A 260 -13.67 -1.75 8.04
N ASP A 261 -14.78 -1.31 8.63
CA ASP A 261 -15.33 -1.91 9.83
C ASP A 261 -15.85 -3.32 9.57
N LEU A 262 -16.41 -3.55 8.37
CA LEU A 262 -16.76 -4.89 7.93
C LEU A 262 -15.52 -5.79 7.82
N LEU A 263 -14.43 -5.30 7.21
CA LEU A 263 -13.19 -6.05 7.08
C LEU A 263 -12.54 -6.33 8.43
N ASP A 264 -12.47 -5.35 9.33
CA ASP A 264 -11.90 -5.50 10.67
C ASP A 264 -12.68 -6.57 11.45
N ARG A 265 -14.01 -6.50 11.38
CA ARG A 265 -14.90 -7.50 11.98
C ARG A 265 -14.69 -8.90 11.38
N ILE A 266 -14.56 -9.02 10.06
CA ILE A 266 -14.28 -10.30 9.38
C ILE A 266 -12.94 -10.86 9.84
N VAL A 267 -11.91 -10.01 9.91
CA VAL A 267 -10.56 -10.42 10.28
C VAL A 267 -10.51 -10.88 11.74
N ALA A 268 -11.18 -10.16 12.65
CA ALA A 268 -11.23 -10.49 14.08
C ALA A 268 -12.11 -11.72 14.36
N GLU A 269 -13.40 -11.70 13.98
CA GLU A 269 -14.31 -12.82 14.26
C GLU A 269 -13.95 -14.08 13.47
N GLY A 270 -13.30 -13.91 12.32
CA GLY A 270 -12.86 -14.99 11.45
C GLY A 270 -11.52 -15.60 11.84
N GLU A 271 -10.80 -15.03 12.82
CA GLU A 271 -9.42 -15.42 13.18
C GLU A 271 -8.52 -15.45 11.92
N CYS A 272 -8.72 -14.46 11.02
CA CYS A 272 -8.16 -14.53 9.68
C CYS A 272 -6.62 -14.55 9.71
N ARG A 273 -6.01 -13.77 10.62
CA ARG A 273 -4.55 -13.69 10.77
C ARG A 273 -3.99 -15.02 11.25
N GLU A 274 -4.58 -15.59 12.30
CA GLU A 274 -4.17 -16.83 12.95
C GLU A 274 -4.28 -18.01 11.99
N ARG A 275 -5.42 -18.14 11.31
CA ARG A 275 -5.67 -19.24 10.36
C ARG A 275 -4.79 -19.14 9.13
N THR A 276 -4.55 -17.93 8.63
CA THR A 276 -3.62 -17.70 7.51
C THR A 276 -2.19 -18.04 7.91
N ALA A 277 -1.74 -17.64 9.11
CA ALA A 277 -0.41 -17.97 9.61
C ALA A 277 -0.23 -19.50 9.82
N ALA A 278 -1.26 -20.18 10.33
CA ALA A 278 -1.24 -21.62 10.55
C ALA A 278 -1.17 -22.43 9.24
N ALA A 279 -1.85 -21.96 8.17
CA ALA A 279 -1.88 -22.63 6.87
C ALA A 279 -0.63 -22.41 6.02
N LEU A 280 0.23 -21.45 6.37
CA LEU A 280 1.39 -21.07 5.57
C LEU A 280 2.73 -21.50 6.20
N PRO A 281 3.73 -21.84 5.36
CA PRO A 281 5.11 -22.02 5.80
C PRO A 281 5.66 -20.75 6.49
N PRO A 282 6.56 -20.88 7.49
CA PRO A 282 7.07 -19.76 8.28
C PRO A 282 7.56 -18.57 7.45
N GLU A 283 8.21 -18.83 6.32
CA GLU A 283 8.85 -17.84 5.46
C GLU A 283 7.83 -16.93 4.76
N ARG A 284 6.56 -17.37 4.66
CA ARG A 284 5.47 -16.62 3.99
C ARG A 284 4.53 -15.93 4.96
N ARG A 285 4.57 -16.26 6.26
CA ARG A 285 3.62 -15.76 7.27
C ARG A 285 3.67 -14.24 7.38
N ALA A 286 4.85 -13.67 7.57
CA ALA A 286 5.02 -12.22 7.75
C ALA A 286 4.45 -11.42 6.57
N SER A 287 4.74 -11.84 5.33
CA SER A 287 4.23 -11.18 4.12
C SER A 287 2.71 -11.33 3.97
N ALA A 288 2.15 -12.48 4.33
CA ALA A 288 0.72 -12.73 4.27
C ALA A 288 -0.05 -11.87 5.28
N LEU A 289 0.43 -11.80 6.52
CA LEU A 289 -0.14 -10.95 7.57
C LEU A 289 -0.04 -9.47 7.21
N ALA A 290 1.12 -9.01 6.74
CA ALA A 290 1.29 -7.65 6.26
C ALA A 290 0.34 -7.30 5.10
N ALA A 291 -0.02 -8.28 4.25
CA ALA A 291 -0.99 -8.05 3.19
C ALA A 291 -2.43 -7.91 3.69
N ILE A 292 -2.81 -8.65 4.73
CA ILE A 292 -4.10 -8.47 5.42
C ILE A 292 -4.16 -7.08 6.05
N ASP A 293 -3.11 -6.69 6.78
CA ASP A 293 -3.03 -5.39 7.44
C ASP A 293 -3.02 -4.23 6.43
N ALA A 294 -2.33 -4.40 5.30
CA ALA A 294 -2.34 -3.43 4.22
C ALA A 294 -3.72 -3.28 3.57
N LEU A 295 -4.50 -4.36 3.44
CA LEU A 295 -5.87 -4.26 2.93
C LEU A 295 -6.78 -3.47 3.89
N LEU A 296 -6.63 -3.68 5.20
CA LEU A 296 -7.34 -2.91 6.23
C LEU A 296 -6.95 -1.44 6.15
N GLY A 297 -5.65 -1.11 6.20
CA GLY A 297 -5.17 0.26 6.08
C GLY A 297 -5.61 0.93 4.77
N LEU A 298 -5.61 0.18 3.67
CA LEU A 298 -6.05 0.66 2.37
C LEU A 298 -7.54 1.05 2.35
N SER A 299 -8.38 0.33 3.09
CA SER A 299 -9.80 0.69 3.18
C SER A 299 -10.04 2.06 3.82
N LEU A 300 -9.07 2.59 4.58
CA LEU A 300 -9.10 3.96 5.13
C LEU A 300 -8.45 5.00 4.20
N SER A 301 -7.48 4.61 3.36
CA SER A 301 -6.73 5.56 2.53
C SER A 301 -7.26 5.69 1.10
N LEU A 302 -7.84 4.63 0.55
CA LEU A 302 -8.28 4.60 -0.85
C LEU A 302 -9.41 5.62 -1.07
N ASP A 303 -9.16 6.60 -1.94
CA ASP A 303 -10.02 7.77 -2.17
C ASP A 303 -10.53 8.45 -0.88
N GLY A 304 -9.69 8.46 0.16
CA GLY A 304 -9.99 9.06 1.46
C GLY A 304 -11.17 8.41 2.20
N ALA A 305 -11.29 7.09 2.12
CA ALA A 305 -12.36 6.29 2.73
C ALA A 305 -13.79 6.65 2.27
N ARG A 306 -13.96 7.34 1.14
CA ARG A 306 -15.28 7.78 0.64
C ARG A 306 -16.16 6.65 0.09
N TYR A 307 -15.72 5.39 0.18
CA TYR A 307 -16.50 4.25 -0.24
C TYR A 307 -17.51 3.84 0.83
N ALA A 308 -18.77 4.23 0.65
CA ALA A 308 -19.84 3.89 1.59
C ALA A 308 -20.22 2.39 1.60
N THR A 309 -19.82 1.58 0.60
CA THR A 309 -20.26 0.19 0.49
C THR A 309 -19.15 -0.79 0.11
N PRO A 310 -19.21 -2.06 0.58
CA PRO A 310 -18.28 -3.10 0.18
C PRO A 310 -18.18 -3.29 -1.34
N TYR A 311 -19.30 -3.15 -2.06
CA TYR A 311 -19.34 -3.26 -3.52
C TYR A 311 -18.46 -2.20 -4.20
N ASN A 312 -18.62 -0.92 -3.82
CA ASN A 312 -17.86 0.17 -4.41
C ASN A 312 -16.37 0.06 -4.09
N PHE A 313 -16.05 -0.36 -2.86
CA PHE A 313 -14.66 -0.62 -2.44
C PHE A 313 -14.01 -1.72 -3.28
N VAL A 314 -14.67 -2.87 -3.47
CA VAL A 314 -14.13 -3.95 -4.31
C VAL A 314 -13.94 -3.49 -5.77
N ARG A 315 -14.87 -2.72 -6.32
CA ARG A 315 -14.74 -2.17 -7.68
C ARG A 315 -13.60 -1.17 -7.78
N ALA A 316 -13.36 -0.37 -6.76
CA ALA A 316 -12.22 0.52 -6.68
C ALA A 316 -10.89 -0.22 -6.62
N LEU A 317 -10.78 -1.22 -5.75
CA LEU A 317 -9.61 -2.09 -5.66
C LEU A 317 -9.27 -2.75 -6.99
N ARG A 318 -10.28 -3.20 -7.73
CA ARG A 318 -10.08 -3.83 -9.06
C ARG A 318 -9.69 -2.82 -10.15
N ARG A 319 -10.02 -1.53 -10.00
CA ARG A 319 -9.61 -0.46 -10.93
C ARG A 319 -8.20 0.06 -10.64
N GLY A 320 -7.81 0.12 -9.36
CA GLY A 320 -6.52 0.64 -8.94
C GLY A 320 -5.44 -0.44 -8.88
N ALA A 321 -4.26 -0.16 -9.45
CA ALA A 321 -3.06 -0.95 -9.18
C ALA A 321 -2.52 -0.58 -7.79
N VAL A 322 -3.25 -0.96 -6.72
CA VAL A 322 -2.81 -0.68 -5.36
C VAL A 322 -1.68 -1.64 -4.98
N LYS A 323 -0.65 -1.06 -4.39
CA LYS A 323 0.63 -1.68 -4.13
C LYS A 323 0.76 -1.98 -2.64
N LEU A 324 1.15 -3.21 -2.31
CA LEU A 324 1.44 -3.62 -0.93
C LEU A 324 2.67 -2.86 -0.42
N PRO A 325 2.58 -2.06 0.67
CA PRO A 325 3.78 -1.57 1.33
C PRO A 325 4.59 -2.79 1.79
N LEU A 326 5.77 -2.98 1.20
CA LEU A 326 6.64 -4.08 1.57
C LEU A 326 7.16 -3.82 2.98
N PRO A 327 7.11 -4.80 3.89
CA PRO A 327 7.85 -4.68 5.14
C PRO A 327 9.33 -4.45 4.78
N SER A 328 9.91 -3.38 5.31
CA SER A 328 11.33 -3.06 5.09
C SER A 328 12.17 -4.16 5.72
N GLN A 329 12.71 -5.06 4.90
CA GLN A 329 13.76 -5.98 5.32
C GLN A 329 15.10 -5.33 4.98
N ALA A 330 15.55 -4.44 5.87
CA ALA A 330 16.81 -3.73 5.70
C ALA A 330 18.01 -4.69 5.65
N ASP A 331 17.94 -5.81 6.37
CA ASP A 331 19.01 -6.82 6.45
C ASP A 331 18.97 -7.89 5.33
N ALA A 332 18.26 -7.63 4.23
CA ALA A 332 18.03 -8.58 3.13
C ALA A 332 18.64 -8.13 1.80
N VAL A 333 18.84 -9.08 0.87
CA VAL A 333 19.25 -8.80 -0.52
C VAL A 333 18.17 -7.99 -1.22
N GLN A 334 18.52 -6.81 -1.76
CA GLN A 334 17.54 -5.93 -2.40
C GLN A 334 17.38 -6.23 -3.89
N LEU A 335 16.15 -6.51 -4.34
CA LEU A 335 15.79 -6.74 -5.73
C LEU A 335 15.14 -5.48 -6.30
N LEU A 336 15.85 -4.79 -7.20
CA LEU A 336 15.49 -3.47 -7.69
C LEU A 336 15.36 -3.46 -9.22
N THR A 337 14.50 -2.61 -9.76
CA THR A 337 14.68 -2.21 -11.17
C THR A 337 15.83 -1.21 -11.26
N ILE A 338 16.44 -1.07 -12.44
CA ILE A 338 17.52 -0.08 -12.64
C ILE A 338 17.06 1.34 -12.30
N HIS A 339 15.81 1.67 -12.66
CA HIS A 339 15.19 2.93 -12.29
C HIS A 339 14.98 3.05 -10.77
N GLY A 340 14.50 1.97 -10.12
CA GLY A 340 14.34 1.92 -8.67
C GLY A 340 15.65 1.99 -7.88
N ALA A 341 16.77 1.61 -8.49
CA ALA A 341 18.10 1.72 -7.89
C ALA A 341 18.72 3.13 -7.99
N LYS A 342 18.11 4.06 -8.73
CA LYS A 342 18.66 5.41 -8.92
C LYS A 342 18.77 6.14 -7.58
N GLY A 343 19.97 6.58 -7.24
CA GLY A 343 20.27 7.28 -5.98
C GLY A 343 20.62 6.35 -4.82
N LEU A 344 20.38 5.04 -4.95
CA LEU A 344 20.82 4.02 -3.99
C LEU A 344 22.23 3.51 -4.36
N GLU A 345 22.89 2.85 -3.42
CA GLU A 345 24.19 2.21 -3.60
C GLU A 345 24.32 0.99 -2.68
N ALA A 346 25.17 0.05 -3.08
CA ALA A 346 25.46 -1.18 -2.34
C ALA A 346 26.93 -1.59 -2.52
N GLU A 347 27.46 -2.42 -1.62
CA GLU A 347 28.82 -2.95 -1.75
C GLU A 347 28.96 -3.76 -3.04
N VAL A 348 28.00 -4.66 -3.28
CA VAL A 348 27.95 -5.56 -4.43
C VAL A 348 26.66 -5.34 -5.22
N VAL A 349 26.77 -5.23 -6.55
CA VAL A 349 25.61 -5.15 -7.45
C VAL A 349 25.68 -6.22 -8.52
N PHE A 350 24.63 -7.04 -8.62
CA PHE A 350 24.38 -7.97 -9.71
C PHE A 350 23.46 -7.30 -10.74
N VAL A 351 23.89 -7.23 -12.00
CA VAL A 351 23.11 -6.72 -13.13
C VAL A 351 22.69 -7.90 -14.00
N MET A 352 21.39 -8.15 -14.05
CA MET A 352 20.80 -9.25 -14.83
C MET A 352 20.26 -8.80 -16.18
N ASP A 353 20.03 -9.79 -17.07
CA ASP A 353 19.44 -9.55 -18.39
C ASP A 353 20.30 -8.53 -19.18
N ALA A 354 21.62 -8.71 -19.14
CA ALA A 354 22.57 -7.82 -19.79
C ALA A 354 22.61 -7.99 -21.33
N ASP A 355 22.04 -9.09 -21.84
CA ASP A 355 21.92 -9.40 -23.27
C ASP A 355 20.46 -9.70 -23.64
N PRO A 356 19.55 -8.73 -23.50
CA PRO A 356 18.13 -8.99 -23.66
C PRO A 356 17.77 -9.32 -25.10
N GLU A 357 16.65 -10.02 -25.27
CA GLU A 357 16.02 -10.24 -26.57
C GLU A 357 15.76 -8.89 -27.27
N PRO A 358 16.07 -8.75 -28.59
CA PRO A 358 15.81 -7.53 -29.33
C PRO A 358 14.35 -7.11 -29.18
N GLN A 359 14.13 -5.84 -28.86
CA GLN A 359 12.78 -5.29 -28.78
C GLN A 359 12.09 -5.44 -30.13
N ARG A 360 10.89 -6.02 -30.11
CA ARG A 360 10.04 -6.04 -31.31
C ARG A 360 9.67 -4.60 -31.63
N ALA A 361 9.74 -4.23 -32.91
CA ALA A 361 9.27 -2.93 -33.36
C ALA A 361 7.85 -2.71 -32.84
N GLU A 362 7.61 -1.58 -32.17
CA GLU A 362 6.28 -1.27 -31.69
C GLU A 362 5.31 -1.21 -32.87
N SER A 363 4.12 -1.76 -32.64
CA SER A 363 3.03 -1.74 -33.59
C SER A 363 1.95 -0.80 -33.09
N ALA A 364 1.38 0.01 -33.99
CA ALA A 364 0.38 1.02 -33.66
C ALA A 364 0.88 2.03 -32.59
N SER A 365 2.07 2.58 -32.79
CA SER A 365 2.64 3.63 -31.94
C SER A 365 2.39 5.03 -32.50
N VAL A 366 2.80 6.06 -31.75
CA VAL A 366 2.71 7.47 -32.16
C VAL A 366 4.11 8.04 -32.21
N LEU A 367 4.49 8.60 -33.35
CA LEU A 367 5.72 9.40 -33.50
C LEU A 367 5.38 10.88 -33.35
N VAL A 368 6.11 11.55 -32.46
CA VAL A 368 5.92 12.96 -32.17
C VAL A 368 7.25 13.68 -32.34
N ASP A 369 7.32 14.58 -33.32
CA ASP A 369 8.42 15.55 -33.44
C ASP A 369 8.00 16.83 -32.73
N TRP A 370 8.47 16.99 -31.48
CA TRP A 370 8.18 18.16 -30.67
C TRP A 370 9.46 18.76 -30.07
N PRO A 371 10.06 19.74 -30.77
CA PRO A 371 11.18 20.49 -30.23
C PRO A 371 10.77 21.29 -28.98
N MET A 372 11.67 21.32 -27.99
CA MET A 372 11.42 21.92 -26.67
C MET A 372 11.07 23.42 -26.72
N ASP A 373 11.54 24.13 -27.74
CA ASP A 373 11.35 25.56 -27.99
C ASP A 373 10.07 25.87 -28.79
N SER A 374 9.31 24.84 -29.18
CA SER A 374 8.09 24.99 -29.96
C SER A 374 6.83 24.90 -29.10
N ALA A 375 5.87 25.81 -29.33
CA ALA A 375 4.59 25.82 -28.61
C ALA A 375 3.68 24.62 -28.92
N ALA A 376 3.94 23.90 -30.03
CA ALA A 376 3.19 22.74 -30.46
C ALA A 376 4.11 21.75 -31.22
N PRO A 377 3.76 20.45 -31.29
CA PRO A 377 4.52 19.48 -32.07
C PRO A 377 4.52 19.86 -33.55
N ARG A 378 5.68 19.75 -34.20
CA ARG A 378 5.84 19.98 -35.65
C ARG A 378 5.18 18.86 -36.45
N ARG A 379 5.28 17.62 -35.94
CA ARG A 379 4.65 16.44 -36.54
C ARG A 379 4.11 15.54 -35.44
N CYS A 380 2.94 14.97 -35.68
CA CYS A 380 2.36 13.92 -34.86
C CYS A 380 1.70 12.92 -35.81
N ALA A 381 2.13 11.66 -35.78
CA ALA A 381 1.63 10.63 -36.68
C ALA A 381 1.49 9.29 -35.98
N PHE A 382 0.34 8.65 -36.20
CA PHE A 382 0.15 7.24 -35.85
C PHE A 382 0.87 6.38 -36.88
N VAL A 383 1.73 5.48 -36.43
CA VAL A 383 2.44 4.53 -37.29
C VAL A 383 2.08 3.10 -36.91
N TYR A 384 1.69 2.33 -37.93
CA TYR A 384 1.38 0.92 -37.71
C TYR A 384 2.62 0.10 -37.30
N SER A 385 3.81 0.49 -37.75
CA SER A 385 5.06 -0.16 -37.35
C SER A 385 6.23 0.82 -37.38
N GLU A 386 7.05 0.76 -36.33
CA GLU A 386 8.33 1.47 -36.24
C GLU A 386 9.50 0.76 -36.94
N SER A 387 9.22 -0.27 -37.73
CA SER A 387 10.25 -0.86 -38.59
C SER A 387 10.65 0.13 -39.67
N ALA A 388 11.95 0.43 -39.81
CA ALA A 388 12.45 1.34 -40.85
C ALA A 388 11.98 0.98 -42.28
N ALA A 389 11.77 -0.32 -42.55
CA ALA A 389 11.27 -0.81 -43.83
C ALA A 389 9.78 -0.48 -44.07
N ARG A 390 8.96 -0.43 -43.02
CA ARG A 390 7.51 -0.20 -43.08
C ARG A 390 7.10 1.22 -42.69
N CYS A 391 8.00 1.98 -42.08
CA CYS A 391 7.77 3.37 -41.74
C CYS A 391 7.68 4.24 -43.02
N PRO A 392 6.64 5.08 -43.15
CA PRO A 392 6.50 6.01 -44.28
C PRO A 392 7.76 6.86 -44.47
N PRO A 393 8.23 7.08 -45.72
CA PRO A 393 9.46 7.85 -45.97
C PRO A 393 9.52 9.22 -45.30
N SER A 394 8.37 9.90 -45.16
CA SER A 394 8.24 11.22 -44.52
C SER A 394 8.43 11.23 -43.00
N LEU A 395 8.48 10.07 -42.35
CA LEU A 395 8.64 9.92 -40.89
C LEU A 395 9.93 9.20 -40.49
N ARG A 396 10.76 8.80 -41.45
CA ARG A 396 11.99 8.03 -41.20
C ARG A 396 13.03 8.83 -40.42
N ASP A 397 13.11 10.14 -40.66
CA ASP A 397 13.95 11.07 -39.91
C ASP A 397 13.51 11.14 -38.44
N VAL A 398 12.21 11.30 -38.19
CA VAL A 398 11.64 11.33 -36.83
C VAL A 398 11.89 10.01 -36.10
N LEU A 399 11.65 8.88 -36.78
CA LEU A 399 11.91 7.55 -36.23
C LEU A 399 13.40 7.34 -35.91
N ALA A 400 14.31 7.82 -36.75
CA ALA A 400 15.75 7.71 -36.51
C ALA A 400 16.19 8.51 -35.27
N VAL A 401 15.64 9.72 -35.08
CA VAL A 401 15.88 10.54 -33.88
C VAL A 401 15.37 9.83 -32.62
N GLU A 402 14.15 9.29 -32.67
CA GLU A 402 13.55 8.56 -31.55
C GLU A 402 14.34 7.28 -31.22
N SER A 403 14.76 6.52 -32.22
CA SER A 403 15.61 5.34 -32.04
C SER A 403 16.96 5.69 -31.39
N ALA A 404 17.62 6.76 -31.86
CA ALA A 404 18.87 7.23 -31.27
C ALA A 404 18.68 7.70 -29.82
N ALA A 405 17.54 8.33 -29.50
CA ALA A 405 17.20 8.73 -28.14
C ALA A 405 17.01 7.51 -27.23
N ARG A 406 16.32 6.46 -27.70
CA ARG A 406 16.15 5.19 -26.97
C ARG A 406 17.48 4.48 -26.75
N GLU A 407 18.33 4.40 -27.76
CA GLU A 407 19.69 3.82 -27.63
C GLU A 407 20.55 4.59 -26.61
N ARG A 408 20.43 5.93 -26.59
CA ARG A 408 21.10 6.75 -25.58
C ARG A 408 20.57 6.47 -24.17
N GLU A 409 19.26 6.31 -24.02
CA GLU A 409 18.64 6.00 -22.72
C GLU A 409 19.00 4.60 -22.22
N GLU A 410 19.17 3.65 -23.13
CA GLU A 410 19.72 2.32 -22.83
C GLU A 410 21.15 2.41 -22.28
N LEU A 411 22.00 3.27 -22.85
CA LEU A 411 23.35 3.50 -22.31
C LEU A 411 23.34 4.28 -21.00
N ASN A 412 22.43 5.25 -20.82
CA ASN A 412 22.24 5.92 -19.53
C ASN A 412 21.84 4.92 -18.44
N SER A 413 20.96 3.96 -18.77
CA SER A 413 20.55 2.90 -17.85
C SER A 413 21.72 1.99 -17.46
N LEU A 414 22.58 1.63 -18.42
CA LEU A 414 23.82 0.90 -18.12
C LEU A 414 24.73 1.71 -17.19
N TYR A 415 24.92 3.01 -17.47
CA TYR A 415 25.74 3.89 -16.64
C TYR A 415 25.21 3.93 -15.19
N VAL A 416 23.89 4.08 -15.03
CA VAL A 416 23.24 4.04 -13.71
C VAL A 416 23.51 2.71 -13.02
N ALA A 417 23.29 1.58 -13.70
CA ALA A 417 23.49 0.24 -13.14
C ALA A 417 24.93 0.01 -12.67
N MET A 418 25.93 0.33 -13.50
CA MET A 418 27.35 0.16 -13.16
C MET A 418 27.77 1.04 -11.98
N THR A 419 27.27 2.28 -11.91
CA THR A 419 27.64 3.24 -10.86
C THR A 419 26.94 3.00 -9.52
N ARG A 420 26.00 2.04 -9.43
CA ARG A 420 25.39 1.66 -8.14
C ARG A 420 26.34 0.85 -7.24
N ALA A 421 27.33 0.17 -7.83
CA ALA A 421 28.27 -0.68 -7.11
C ALA A 421 29.39 0.13 -6.45
N ARG A 422 29.63 -0.10 -5.16
CA ARG A 422 30.79 0.48 -4.46
C ARG A 422 32.07 -0.27 -4.77
N SER A 423 32.12 -1.59 -4.57
CA SER A 423 33.36 -2.38 -4.74
C SER A 423 33.25 -3.51 -5.76
N CYS A 424 32.08 -4.12 -5.92
CA CYS A 424 31.92 -5.29 -6.78
C CYS A 424 30.70 -5.18 -7.71
N LEU A 425 30.92 -5.46 -8.99
CA LEU A 425 29.90 -5.44 -10.03
C LEU A 425 29.89 -6.77 -10.78
N VAL A 426 28.72 -7.38 -10.92
CA VAL A 426 28.59 -8.73 -11.51
C VAL A 426 27.52 -8.69 -12.59
N PHE A 427 27.80 -9.20 -13.78
CA PHE A 427 26.82 -9.28 -14.87
C PHE A 427 26.41 -10.72 -15.14
N SER A 428 25.13 -10.91 -15.47
CA SER A 428 24.59 -12.14 -16.05
C SER A 428 23.85 -11.86 -17.35
N ALA A 429 23.78 -12.88 -18.21
CA ALA A 429 23.09 -12.79 -19.48
C ALA A 429 22.53 -14.15 -19.91
N THR A 430 21.42 -14.08 -20.63
CA THR A 430 20.84 -15.19 -21.40
C THR A 430 21.05 -14.96 -22.89
N GLU A 431 21.29 -16.02 -23.66
CA GLU A 431 21.45 -15.89 -25.11
C GLU A 431 20.11 -15.53 -25.82
N PRO A 432 20.06 -14.40 -26.55
CA PRO A 432 18.87 -13.99 -27.29
C PRO A 432 18.64 -14.88 -28.51
N TYR A 433 17.39 -14.97 -28.98
CA TYR A 433 16.98 -15.72 -30.17
C TYR A 433 17.51 -15.10 -31.46
N GLY A 434 17.56 -13.76 -31.51
CA GLY A 434 18.10 -12.99 -32.64
C GLY A 434 19.28 -12.13 -32.22
N ALA A 435 20.18 -11.86 -33.16
CA ALA A 435 21.22 -10.86 -32.96
C ALA A 435 20.57 -9.49 -32.72
N THR A 436 20.95 -8.82 -31.63
CA THR A 436 20.52 -7.46 -31.33
C THR A 436 21.20 -6.48 -32.28
N THR A 437 20.48 -5.43 -32.67
CA THR A 437 21.06 -4.33 -33.46
C THR A 437 22.04 -3.56 -32.58
N GLY A 438 23.34 -3.61 -32.91
CA GLY A 438 24.40 -2.98 -32.13
C GLY A 438 24.93 -3.85 -30.98
N LEU A 439 25.81 -3.27 -30.15
CA LEU A 439 26.44 -3.97 -29.04
C LEU A 439 25.55 -3.97 -27.78
N SER A 440 25.22 -5.16 -27.27
CA SER A 440 24.50 -5.31 -26.00
C SER A 440 25.35 -4.94 -24.78
N TRP A 441 24.74 -4.81 -23.60
CA TRP A 441 25.50 -4.49 -22.38
C TRP A 441 26.50 -5.61 -22.05
N TRP A 442 26.08 -6.86 -22.26
CA TRP A 442 26.96 -8.02 -22.12
C TRP A 442 28.21 -7.91 -23.00
N GLN A 443 28.04 -7.64 -24.30
CA GLN A 443 29.17 -7.52 -25.24
C GLN A 443 30.10 -6.35 -24.92
N ARG A 444 29.58 -5.28 -24.30
CA ARG A 444 30.38 -4.11 -23.88
C ARG A 444 31.19 -4.39 -22.62
N VAL A 445 30.62 -5.14 -21.68
CA VAL A 445 31.23 -5.37 -20.36
C VAL A 445 32.12 -6.63 -20.33
N GLN A 446 31.79 -7.66 -21.12
CA GLN A 446 32.57 -8.90 -21.16
C GLN A 446 34.08 -8.71 -21.34
N PRO A 447 34.59 -7.79 -22.20
CA PRO A 447 36.03 -7.59 -22.37
C PRO A 447 36.75 -7.02 -21.14
N VAL A 448 36.02 -6.33 -20.25
CA VAL A 448 36.58 -5.68 -19.04
C VAL A 448 36.24 -6.45 -17.76
N ALA A 449 35.38 -7.46 -17.83
CA ALA A 449 34.94 -8.27 -16.71
C ALA A 449 35.74 -9.58 -16.63
N LYS A 450 36.05 -10.02 -15.41
CA LYS A 450 36.65 -11.33 -15.14
C LYS A 450 35.57 -12.41 -15.13
N ALA A 451 35.84 -13.57 -15.71
CA ALA A 451 34.92 -14.70 -15.60
C ALA A 451 34.80 -15.16 -14.14
N TRP A 452 33.58 -15.35 -13.66
CA TRP A 452 33.30 -15.95 -12.35
C TRP A 452 32.26 -17.05 -12.53
N VAL A 453 32.61 -18.27 -12.15
CA VAL A 453 31.71 -19.42 -12.16
C VAL A 453 31.33 -19.69 -10.71
N PRO A 454 30.09 -19.40 -10.27
CA PRO A 454 29.68 -19.68 -8.91
C PRO A 454 29.72 -21.17 -8.63
N SER A 455 30.16 -21.57 -7.43
CA SER A 455 29.97 -22.94 -7.00
C SER A 455 28.46 -23.22 -6.88
N ALA A 456 28.00 -24.36 -7.40
CA ALA A 456 26.64 -24.79 -7.15
C ALA A 456 26.43 -24.85 -5.63
N ALA A 457 25.40 -24.16 -5.13
CA ALA A 457 25.02 -24.30 -3.74
C ALA A 457 24.65 -25.77 -3.48
N PRO A 458 24.95 -26.32 -2.29
CA PRO A 458 24.54 -27.68 -1.96
C PRO A 458 23.03 -27.76 -2.16
N SER A 459 22.63 -28.55 -3.16
CA SER A 459 21.23 -28.93 -3.30
C SER A 459 20.95 -29.81 -2.09
N GLU A 460 20.41 -29.25 -1.02
CA GLU A 460 19.59 -30.06 -0.16
C GLU A 460 18.47 -30.57 -1.06
N SER A 461 18.65 -31.80 -1.55
CA SER A 461 17.54 -32.63 -1.95
C SER A 461 16.68 -32.73 -0.70
N VAL A 462 15.73 -31.80 -0.58
CA VAL A 462 14.63 -31.94 0.34
C VAL A 462 13.85 -33.12 -0.21
N SER A 463 14.29 -34.32 0.15
CA SER A 463 13.41 -35.44 0.36
C SER A 463 12.23 -34.84 1.11
N SER A 464 11.06 -34.84 0.48
CA SER A 464 9.82 -34.41 1.08
C SER A 464 9.39 -35.44 2.14
N ALA A 465 10.24 -35.63 3.14
CA ALA A 465 9.95 -36.24 4.41
C ALA A 465 9.87 -35.12 5.46
N CYS A 466 9.28 -33.99 5.09
CA CYS A 466 8.54 -33.23 6.09
C CYS A 466 7.23 -33.98 6.19
N GLU A 467 7.12 -34.91 7.14
CA GLU A 467 5.80 -35.38 7.57
C GLU A 467 4.93 -34.13 7.73
N PRO A 468 3.69 -34.11 7.21
CA PRO A 468 2.82 -32.96 7.37
C PRO A 468 2.77 -32.69 8.87
N ALA A 469 3.40 -31.60 9.30
CA ALA A 469 3.42 -31.20 10.70
C ALA A 469 1.97 -31.26 11.14
N SER A 470 1.67 -32.19 12.05
CA SER A 470 0.33 -32.51 12.50
C SER A 470 -0.43 -31.21 12.63
N ALA A 471 -1.50 -31.04 11.84
CA ALA A 471 -2.29 -29.82 11.79
C ALA A 471 -2.41 -29.29 13.23
N ALA A 472 -1.76 -28.15 13.51
CA ALA A 472 -1.64 -27.67 14.87
C ALA A 472 -3.05 -27.62 15.43
N MET A 473 -3.34 -28.50 16.39
CA MET A 473 -4.67 -28.63 16.94
C MET A 473 -4.87 -27.37 17.78
N LEU A 474 -5.57 -26.39 17.19
CA LEU A 474 -6.03 -25.23 17.93
C LEU A 474 -6.85 -25.77 19.09
N LEU A 475 -6.32 -25.62 20.31
CA LEU A 475 -7.10 -25.83 21.52
C LEU A 475 -8.29 -24.89 21.41
N GLY A 476 -9.48 -25.46 21.21
CA GLY A 476 -10.72 -24.70 21.27
C GLY A 476 -10.78 -24.05 22.63
N LEU A 477 -10.66 -22.72 22.67
CA LEU A 477 -10.92 -22.00 23.91
C LEU A 477 -12.32 -22.40 24.37
N PRO A 478 -12.52 -22.71 25.66
CA PRO A 478 -13.83 -23.06 26.18
C PRO A 478 -14.81 -21.97 25.77
N ARG A 479 -15.92 -22.37 25.11
CA ARG A 479 -17.02 -21.45 24.82
C ARG A 479 -17.48 -20.88 26.17
N TRP A 480 -17.16 -19.61 26.40
CA TRP A 480 -17.63 -18.89 27.57
C TRP A 480 -19.14 -18.70 27.41
N GLU A 481 -19.93 -19.55 28.08
CA GLU A 481 -21.39 -19.41 28.23
C GLU A 481 -21.76 -18.35 29.27
N GLY A 482 -20.91 -17.35 29.49
CA GLY A 482 -21.19 -16.27 30.43
C GLY A 482 -22.26 -15.35 29.85
N SER A 483 -23.48 -15.57 30.35
CA SER A 483 -24.62 -14.67 30.44
C SER A 483 -24.53 -13.40 29.57
N SER A 484 -25.39 -13.38 28.55
CA SER A 484 -25.78 -12.24 27.73
C SER A 484 -26.03 -10.92 28.48
N ALA A 485 -26.10 -10.92 29.82
CA ALA A 485 -26.28 -9.72 30.64
C ALA A 485 -25.05 -8.79 30.68
N TYR A 486 -23.81 -9.31 30.58
CA TYR A 486 -22.62 -8.46 30.68
C TYR A 486 -22.39 -7.63 29.40
N PHE A 487 -22.61 -8.22 28.22
CA PHE A 487 -22.52 -7.50 26.94
C PHE A 487 -23.75 -6.66 26.62
N ALA A 488 -24.92 -6.96 27.22
CA ALA A 488 -26.10 -6.10 27.09
C ALA A 488 -25.91 -4.74 27.77
N ALA A 489 -25.06 -4.65 28.81
CA ALA A 489 -24.74 -3.41 29.52
C ALA A 489 -23.69 -2.53 28.80
N LEU A 490 -22.98 -3.08 27.80
CA LEU A 490 -21.96 -2.38 27.00
C LEU A 490 -22.45 -2.01 25.59
N ARG A 491 -23.76 -2.03 25.34
CA ARG A 491 -24.34 -1.44 24.12
C ARG A 491 -24.18 0.07 24.17
N GLU A 492 -23.06 0.56 23.66
CA GLU A 492 -22.96 1.93 23.19
C GLU A 492 -24.05 2.18 22.13
N PRO A 493 -24.75 3.32 22.17
CA PRO A 493 -25.67 3.68 21.11
C PRO A 493 -24.89 3.83 19.80
N ALA A 494 -25.48 3.30 18.73
CA ALA A 494 -24.93 3.24 17.39
C ALA A 494 -24.35 4.59 16.94
N ALA A 495 -23.10 4.56 16.47
CA ALA A 495 -22.47 5.69 15.79
C ALA A 495 -23.27 6.02 14.52
N THR A 496 -23.88 7.20 14.53
CA THR A 496 -24.57 7.78 13.36
C THR A 496 -23.49 8.38 12.46
N GLU A 497 -23.39 7.88 11.24
CA GLU A 497 -22.47 8.37 10.20
C GLU A 497 -22.69 9.87 9.94
N THR A 498 -21.61 10.63 10.01
CA THR A 498 -21.56 12.07 9.79
C THR A 498 -21.79 12.40 8.31
N GLU A 499 -22.98 12.92 7.98
CA GLU A 499 -23.18 13.61 6.71
C GLU A 499 -22.35 14.91 6.73
N THR A 500 -21.40 15.03 5.81
CA THR A 500 -20.82 16.33 5.46
C THR A 500 -21.90 17.20 4.82
N GLU A 501 -22.56 18.01 5.65
CA GLU A 501 -23.35 19.14 5.18
C GLU A 501 -22.42 20.15 4.50
N THR A 502 -22.54 20.27 3.18
CA THR A 502 -22.12 21.47 2.45
C THR A 502 -22.96 22.64 2.94
N GLU A 503 -22.38 23.51 3.77
CA GLU A 503 -22.95 24.81 4.08
C GLU A 503 -23.00 25.64 2.79
N THR A 504 -24.21 25.86 2.29
CA THR A 504 -24.51 26.93 1.34
C THR A 504 -24.42 28.26 2.07
N GLU A 505 -23.28 28.94 1.96
CA GLU A 505 -23.16 30.37 2.27
C GLU A 505 -23.55 31.18 1.02
N THR A 506 -24.70 31.83 1.09
CA THR A 506 -25.08 32.90 0.16
C THR A 506 -24.40 34.20 0.57
N ASP A 507 -23.64 34.75 -0.38
CA ASP A 507 -22.99 36.06 -0.47
C ASP A 507 -23.46 37.17 0.49
N SER A 508 -22.49 37.78 1.17
CA SER A 508 -22.41 39.24 1.23
C SER A 508 -20.94 39.70 1.24
N GLN A 509 -20.57 40.46 0.21
CA GLN A 509 -19.24 41.00 -0.04
C GLN A 509 -18.93 42.16 0.91
N THR A 510 -18.14 41.92 1.97
CA THR A 510 -17.10 42.81 2.54
C THR A 510 -16.51 42.13 3.80
N ASP A 511 -15.17 42.14 3.97
CA ASP A 511 -14.35 41.54 5.06
C ASP A 511 -13.95 40.04 4.98
N SER A 512 -13.41 39.59 3.83
CA SER A 512 -13.07 38.17 3.57
C SER A 512 -11.90 37.55 4.37
N GLN A 513 -11.05 38.33 5.06
CA GLN A 513 -9.93 37.76 5.82
C GLN A 513 -10.24 37.50 7.30
N THR A 514 -11.11 38.31 7.92
CA THR A 514 -11.45 38.19 9.35
C THR A 514 -12.39 37.01 9.60
N ASP A 515 -13.36 36.77 8.70
CA ASP A 515 -14.30 35.64 8.79
C ASP A 515 -13.62 34.28 8.61
N THR A 516 -12.65 34.19 7.69
CA THR A 516 -11.88 32.95 7.48
C THR A 516 -11.07 32.58 8.74
N HIS A 517 -10.45 33.56 9.39
CA HIS A 517 -9.69 33.36 10.61
C HIS A 517 -10.56 32.91 11.78
N LEU A 518 -11.71 33.57 12.01
CA LEU A 518 -12.64 33.19 13.08
C LEU A 518 -13.26 31.81 12.86
N SER A 519 -13.53 31.43 11.60
CA SER A 519 -13.99 30.09 11.24
C SER A 519 -12.93 29.02 11.55
N HIS A 520 -11.67 29.24 11.16
CA HIS A 520 -10.58 28.31 11.45
C HIS A 520 -10.31 28.19 12.95
N LEU A 521 -10.36 29.32 13.68
CA LEU A 521 -10.21 29.34 15.14
C LEU A 521 -11.34 28.58 15.84
N GLY A 522 -12.58 28.72 15.35
CA GLY A 522 -13.74 27.98 15.84
C GLY A 522 -13.59 26.45 15.66
N ARG A 523 -13.19 26.01 14.46
CA ARG A 523 -12.95 24.58 14.16
C ARG A 523 -11.82 24.00 15.01
N ALA A 524 -10.73 24.75 15.19
CA ALA A 524 -9.64 24.36 16.07
C ALA A 524 -10.09 24.27 17.54
N PHE A 525 -10.93 25.21 18.01
CA PHE A 525 -11.50 25.18 19.36
C PHE A 525 -12.36 23.93 19.59
N HIS A 526 -13.29 23.63 18.68
CA HIS A 526 -14.12 22.41 18.76
C HIS A 526 -13.27 21.14 18.85
N ARG A 527 -12.25 21.03 17.99
CA ARG A 527 -11.36 19.86 17.96
C ARG A 527 -10.58 19.66 19.26
N VAL A 528 -10.08 20.74 19.86
CA VAL A 528 -9.40 20.64 21.16
C VAL A 528 -10.39 20.27 22.26
N MET A 529 -11.61 20.83 22.26
CA MET A 529 -12.64 20.48 23.23
C MET A 529 -13.04 19.00 23.14
N GLU A 530 -13.14 18.44 21.93
CA GLU A 530 -13.37 17.01 21.70
C GLU A 530 -12.28 16.16 22.41
N TRP A 531 -11.00 16.44 22.17
CA TRP A 531 -9.90 15.71 22.79
C TRP A 531 -9.80 15.92 24.30
N ALA A 532 -9.96 17.16 24.76
CA ALA A 532 -9.77 17.51 26.17
C ALA A 532 -10.86 16.97 27.10
N THR A 533 -12.03 16.64 26.56
CA THR A 533 -13.22 16.26 27.34
C THR A 533 -13.71 14.85 27.07
N THR A 534 -12.95 14.07 26.27
CA THR A 534 -13.23 12.65 26.02
C THR A 534 -12.95 11.82 27.28
N PRO A 535 -13.92 11.03 27.78
CA PRO A 535 -13.69 10.13 28.92
C PRO A 535 -12.70 9.04 28.53
N ARG A 536 -11.45 9.11 29.02
CA ARG A 536 -10.44 8.09 28.77
C ARG A 536 -10.46 7.05 29.89
N ALA A 537 -10.69 5.77 29.56
CA ALA A 537 -10.17 4.68 30.36
C ALA A 537 -8.63 4.78 30.30
N VAL A 538 -8.02 5.29 31.36
CA VAL A 538 -6.59 5.68 31.42
C VAL A 538 -5.66 4.51 31.07
N PRO A 539 -4.70 4.70 30.13
CA PRO A 539 -3.41 4.03 30.20
C PRO A 539 -2.31 5.04 30.58
N ALA A 540 -1.63 4.73 31.68
CA ALA A 540 -0.18 4.81 31.91
C ALA A 540 0.65 6.10 31.69
N ASP A 541 0.07 7.31 31.67
CA ASP A 541 0.86 8.54 31.90
C ASP A 541 0.11 9.49 32.86
N ALA A 542 0.07 9.07 34.14
CA ALA A 542 -0.45 9.86 35.25
C ALA A 542 0.45 11.06 35.60
N ASP A 543 1.71 11.07 35.13
CA ASP A 543 2.73 12.08 35.49
C ASP A 543 2.88 13.24 34.50
N ALA A 544 2.20 13.23 33.35
CA ALA A 544 2.32 14.31 32.39
C ALA A 544 1.39 15.50 32.75
N ASP A 545 2.01 16.67 32.97
CA ASP A 545 1.35 17.95 33.32
C ASP A 545 0.11 18.21 32.43
N PRO A 546 -1.09 18.34 33.01
CA PRO A 546 -2.33 18.64 32.27
C PRO A 546 -2.22 19.86 31.35
N ARG A 547 -1.42 20.87 31.74
CA ARG A 547 -1.19 22.06 30.90
C ARG A 547 -0.33 21.74 29.68
N ALA A 548 0.67 20.86 29.82
CA ALA A 548 1.50 20.42 28.71
C ALA A 548 0.69 19.61 27.68
N LYS A 549 -0.22 18.74 28.15
CA LYS A 549 -1.15 17.99 27.28
C LYS A 549 -2.08 18.93 26.51
N LEU A 550 -2.68 19.90 27.20
CA LEU A 550 -3.57 20.88 26.57
C LEU A 550 -2.83 21.73 25.52
N SER A 551 -1.63 22.20 25.85
CA SER A 551 -0.77 22.95 24.92
C SER A 551 -0.42 22.14 23.67
N HIS A 552 -0.12 20.85 23.84
CA HIS A 552 0.15 19.93 22.74
C HIS A 552 -1.06 19.75 21.81
N TRP A 553 -2.25 19.55 22.36
CA TRP A 553 -3.49 19.46 21.57
C TRP A 553 -3.82 20.75 20.82
N CYS A 554 -3.64 21.92 21.46
CA CYS A 554 -3.77 23.20 20.77
C CYS A 554 -2.76 23.33 19.61
N ALA A 555 -1.53 22.82 19.77
CA ALA A 555 -0.54 22.83 18.69
C ALA A 555 -0.95 21.95 17.50
N LEU A 556 -1.53 20.77 17.77
CA LEU A 556 -2.01 19.86 16.73
C LEU A 556 -3.21 20.45 15.98
N ALA A 557 -4.21 20.95 16.71
CA ALA A 557 -5.39 21.58 16.11
C ALA A 557 -5.01 22.83 15.30
N ALA A 558 -4.08 23.66 15.79
CA ALA A 558 -3.60 24.81 15.06
C ALA A 558 -2.94 24.43 13.72
N ARG A 559 -2.22 23.32 13.66
CA ARG A 559 -1.66 22.79 12.40
C ARG A 559 -2.74 22.23 11.47
N GLU A 560 -3.72 21.52 12.03
CA GLU A 560 -4.82 20.90 11.26
C GLU A 560 -5.69 21.94 10.55
N PHE A 561 -5.93 23.10 11.17
CA PHE A 561 -6.77 24.17 10.61
C PHE A 561 -5.97 25.39 10.11
N GLU A 562 -4.68 25.20 9.80
CA GLU A 562 -3.81 26.20 9.18
C GLU A 562 -3.75 27.55 9.92
N LEU A 563 -3.82 27.50 11.26
CA LEU A 563 -3.72 28.68 12.11
C LEU A 563 -2.27 29.17 12.19
N SER A 564 -2.06 30.49 12.10
CA SER A 564 -0.73 31.10 12.14
C SER A 564 -0.05 30.88 13.50
N GLY A 565 1.28 30.82 13.54
CA GLY A 565 2.03 30.54 14.77
C GLY A 565 1.76 31.49 15.95
N THR A 566 1.16 32.67 15.71
CA THR A 566 0.77 33.65 16.73
C THR A 566 -0.59 33.37 17.38
N THR A 567 -1.40 32.45 16.84
CA THR A 567 -2.80 32.19 17.29
C THR A 567 -2.92 30.96 18.19
N GLN A 568 -1.88 30.14 18.28
CA GLN A 568 -1.83 29.03 19.25
C GLN A 568 -1.99 29.48 20.72
N PRO A 569 -1.36 30.58 21.19
CA PRO A 569 -1.57 31.08 22.56
C PRO A 569 -3.01 31.54 22.81
N GLU A 570 -3.65 32.11 21.78
CA GLU A 570 -5.05 32.55 21.84
C GLU A 570 -6.01 31.37 21.97
N LEU A 571 -5.83 30.32 21.15
CA LEU A 571 -6.58 29.07 21.24
C LEU A 571 -6.42 28.41 22.63
N LEU A 572 -5.18 28.34 23.14
CA LEU A 572 -4.91 27.80 24.46
C LEU A 572 -5.60 28.60 25.57
N ALA A 573 -5.61 29.93 25.48
CA ALA A 573 -6.29 30.79 26.44
C ALA A 573 -7.81 30.61 26.41
N LEU A 574 -8.42 30.48 25.22
CA LEU A 574 -9.85 30.21 25.05
C LEU A 574 -10.26 28.88 25.68
N VAL A 575 -9.57 27.80 25.31
CA VAL A 575 -9.87 26.45 25.83
C VAL A 575 -9.67 26.39 27.34
N THR A 576 -8.58 26.96 27.84
CA THR A 576 -8.30 27.00 29.28
C THR A 576 -9.41 27.74 30.03
N ARG A 577 -9.87 28.89 29.51
CA ARG A 577 -10.94 29.68 30.11
C ARG A 577 -12.26 28.90 30.17
N VAL A 578 -12.63 28.20 29.10
CA VAL A 578 -13.86 27.40 29.06
C VAL A 578 -13.80 26.19 29.99
N LEU A 579 -12.68 25.49 30.07
CA LEU A 579 -12.53 24.31 30.95
C LEU A 579 -12.42 24.69 32.44
N GLN A 580 -11.89 25.87 32.76
CA GLN A 580 -11.71 26.35 34.13
C GLN A 580 -12.81 27.30 34.61
N SER A 581 -13.79 27.64 33.77
CA SER A 581 -14.89 28.51 34.15
C SER A 581 -15.80 27.83 35.20
N PRO A 582 -16.12 28.48 36.32
CA PRO A 582 -17.05 27.94 37.32
C PRO A 582 -18.42 27.61 36.72
N SER A 583 -18.87 28.37 35.73
CA SER A 583 -20.19 28.20 35.09
C SER A 583 -20.28 26.93 34.25
N THR A 584 -19.18 26.46 33.68
CA THR A 584 -19.12 25.29 32.79
C THR A 584 -18.64 24.03 33.48
N GLN A 585 -18.03 24.15 34.68
CA GLN A 585 -17.40 23.05 35.41
C GLN A 585 -18.30 21.82 35.53
N ARG A 586 -19.60 22.02 35.82
CA ARG A 586 -20.59 20.93 35.95
C ARG A 586 -20.76 20.05 34.70
N PHE A 587 -20.35 20.52 33.52
CA PHE A 587 -20.44 19.78 32.26
C PHE A 587 -19.16 19.05 31.87
N PHE A 588 -18.06 19.30 32.59
CA PHE A 588 -16.73 18.75 32.31
C PHE A 588 -16.16 17.94 33.46
N ASP A 589 -16.62 18.16 34.70
CA ASP A 589 -16.21 17.40 35.87
C ASP A 589 -16.82 15.99 35.86
N ALA A 590 -15.96 14.98 35.75
CA ALA A 590 -16.34 13.57 35.71
C ALA A 590 -17.11 13.10 36.96
N SER A 591 -16.95 13.77 38.10
CA SER A 591 -17.63 13.37 39.35
C SER A 591 -19.15 13.58 39.31
N GLY A 592 -19.64 14.56 38.54
CA GLY A 592 -21.06 14.91 38.41
C GLY A 592 -21.77 14.32 37.18
N LEU A 593 -21.03 13.68 36.29
CA LEU A 593 -21.53 13.16 35.01
C LEU A 593 -21.91 11.68 35.12
N CYS A 594 -23.13 11.34 34.71
CA CYS A 594 -23.53 9.94 34.47
C CYS A 594 -23.09 9.47 33.08
N TRP A 595 -23.12 10.39 32.11
CA TRP A 595 -22.68 10.15 30.75
C TRP A 595 -22.27 11.47 30.09
N ALA A 596 -21.28 11.44 29.21
CA ALA A 596 -20.90 12.57 28.38
C ALA A 596 -20.39 12.07 27.03
N GLY A 597 -20.80 12.74 25.97
CA GLY A 597 -20.35 12.47 24.60
C GLY A 597 -20.08 13.78 23.86
N ASN A 598 -19.09 13.74 22.99
CA ASN A 598 -18.77 14.82 22.05
C ASN A 598 -19.24 14.43 20.66
N GLU A 599 -19.62 15.41 19.83
CA GLU A 599 -19.97 15.20 18.42
C GLU A 599 -21.07 14.14 18.21
N VAL A 600 -22.09 14.18 19.07
CA VAL A 600 -23.13 13.14 19.17
C VAL A 600 -24.12 13.28 18.02
N GLY A 601 -24.14 12.29 17.14
CA GLY A 601 -25.08 12.20 16.02
C GLY A 601 -26.47 11.78 16.47
N VAL A 602 -27.49 12.58 16.16
CA VAL A 602 -28.91 12.32 16.45
C VAL A 602 -29.73 12.41 15.18
N THR A 603 -30.50 11.36 14.87
CA THR A 603 -31.39 11.36 13.70
C THR A 603 -32.77 11.91 14.06
N MET A 604 -33.25 12.89 13.29
CA MET A 604 -34.60 13.43 13.43
C MET A 604 -35.40 13.18 12.15
N SER A 605 -36.60 12.60 12.27
CA SER A 605 -37.53 12.47 11.14
C SER A 605 -38.08 13.85 10.76
N GLY A 606 -37.66 14.38 9.61
CA GLY A 606 -38.16 15.61 9.01
C GLY A 606 -39.23 15.35 7.95
N LYS A 607 -39.79 16.42 7.37
CA LYS A 607 -40.77 16.34 6.27
C LYS A 607 -40.19 15.77 4.97
N ASP A 608 -38.87 15.89 4.78
CA ASP A 608 -38.14 15.48 3.57
C ASP A 608 -37.29 14.21 3.77
N GLY A 609 -37.44 13.51 4.90
CA GLY A 609 -36.66 12.31 5.25
C GLY A 609 -35.96 12.40 6.62
N PRO A 610 -35.24 11.35 7.04
CA PRO A 610 -34.39 11.40 8.23
C PRO A 610 -33.21 12.36 8.00
N GLN A 611 -33.05 13.35 8.89
CA GLN A 611 -31.91 14.27 8.90
C GLN A 611 -30.98 13.90 10.06
N VAL A 612 -29.67 13.84 9.80
CA VAL A 612 -28.66 13.61 10.82
C VAL A 612 -28.21 14.95 11.39
N LEU A 613 -28.35 15.12 12.70
CA LEU A 613 -27.92 16.31 13.44
C LEU A 613 -26.67 15.94 14.25
N ARG A 614 -25.69 16.83 14.34
CA ARG A 614 -24.46 16.60 15.13
C ARG A 614 -24.39 17.60 16.28
N ILE A 615 -24.37 17.09 17.51
CA ILE A 615 -24.35 17.90 18.73
C ILE A 615 -22.92 17.98 19.25
N ASP A 616 -22.36 19.19 19.37
CA ASP A 616 -21.00 19.41 19.87
C ASP A 616 -20.72 18.66 21.17
N ARG A 617 -21.61 18.80 22.17
CA ARG A 617 -21.53 18.03 23.42
C ARG A 617 -22.89 17.74 24.03
N LEU A 618 -23.10 16.50 24.43
CA LEU A 618 -24.29 16.04 25.14
C LEU A 618 -23.87 15.44 26.48
N VAL A 619 -24.49 15.88 27.58
CA VAL A 619 -24.17 15.40 28.92
C VAL A 619 -25.41 15.01 29.71
N ALA A 620 -25.29 13.95 30.51
CA ALA A 620 -26.29 13.50 31.45
C ALA A 620 -25.77 13.71 32.88
N LEU A 621 -26.46 14.51 33.67
CA LEU A 621 -26.06 14.84 35.05
C LEU A 621 -26.70 13.86 36.06
N ARG A 622 -25.98 13.59 37.14
CA ARG A 622 -26.44 12.71 38.23
C ARG A 622 -27.48 13.39 39.12
N GLU A 623 -28.39 12.60 39.69
CA GLU A 623 -29.31 13.05 40.73
C GLU A 623 -28.55 13.35 42.04
N ASP A 624 -28.98 14.36 42.81
CA ASP A 624 -28.36 14.69 44.10
C ASP A 624 -28.63 13.57 45.11
N GLY A 625 -27.74 12.58 45.15
CA GLY A 625 -27.83 11.40 46.00
C GLY A 625 -27.00 10.26 45.42
N ALA A 626 -26.59 9.28 46.24
CA ALA A 626 -25.71 8.18 45.86
C ALA A 626 -26.29 7.18 44.82
N SER A 627 -27.38 7.55 44.12
CA SER A 627 -28.03 6.74 43.08
C SER A 627 -27.40 7.01 41.71
N PRO A 628 -27.15 5.98 40.88
CA PRO A 628 -26.61 6.13 39.53
C PRO A 628 -27.64 6.63 38.48
N ALA A 629 -28.80 7.12 38.90
CA ALA A 629 -29.85 7.57 38.00
C ALA A 629 -29.54 8.93 37.35
N VAL A 630 -29.87 9.06 36.06
CA VAL A 630 -29.78 10.32 35.30
C VAL A 630 -30.89 11.26 35.76
N ARG A 631 -30.53 12.49 36.14
CA ARG A 631 -31.46 13.55 36.56
C ARG A 631 -31.98 14.35 35.38
N GLU A 632 -31.06 14.84 34.55
CA GLU A 632 -31.34 15.73 33.43
C GLU A 632 -30.26 15.62 32.35
N TRP A 633 -30.65 15.91 31.11
CA TRP A 633 -29.74 15.98 29.96
C TRP A 633 -29.49 17.42 29.57
N TRP A 634 -28.28 17.71 29.09
CA TRP A 634 -27.91 19.01 28.55
C TRP A 634 -27.29 18.87 27.16
N VAL A 635 -27.92 19.52 26.19
CA VAL A 635 -27.40 19.74 24.84
C VAL A 635 -26.59 21.03 24.85
N LEU A 636 -25.30 20.93 24.54
CA LEU A 636 -24.35 22.05 24.61
C LEU A 636 -23.77 22.30 23.22
N ASP A 637 -23.71 23.57 22.84
CA ASP A 637 -23.19 24.04 21.56
C ASP A 637 -22.15 25.14 21.81
N TYR A 638 -20.97 25.01 21.21
CA TYR A 638 -19.86 25.93 21.44
C TYR A 638 -19.86 27.04 20.40
N LYS A 639 -19.92 28.30 20.85
CA LYS A 639 -19.81 29.47 19.95
C LYS A 639 -18.83 30.48 20.52
N LEU A 640 -17.82 30.87 19.74
CA LEU A 640 -16.85 31.88 20.17
C LEU A 640 -17.49 33.27 20.35
N HIS A 641 -18.62 33.54 19.68
CA HIS A 641 -19.37 34.78 19.82
C HIS A 641 -19.91 34.97 21.25
N PRO A 642 -19.85 36.18 21.85
CA PRO A 642 -20.25 36.40 23.26
C PRO A 642 -21.77 36.37 23.48
N ALA A 643 -22.58 36.65 22.45
CA ALA A 643 -24.04 36.63 22.51
C ALA A 643 -24.65 35.72 21.42
N PRO A 644 -24.40 34.40 21.42
CA PRO A 644 -24.86 33.51 20.34
C PRO A 644 -26.40 33.37 20.31
N HIS A 645 -27.06 33.59 21.44
CA HIS A 645 -28.52 33.53 21.58
C HIS A 645 -29.28 34.63 20.82
N THR A 646 -28.62 35.74 20.47
CA THR A 646 -29.24 36.82 19.68
C THR A 646 -29.28 36.50 18.19
N VAL A 647 -28.54 35.48 17.73
CA VAL A 647 -28.54 35.02 16.34
C VAL A 647 -29.67 34.01 16.14
N PRO A 648 -30.70 34.33 15.32
CA PRO A 648 -31.88 33.48 15.18
C PRO A 648 -31.59 32.06 14.68
N GLN A 649 -30.61 31.92 13.79
CA GLN A 649 -30.19 30.63 13.22
C GLN A 649 -29.59 29.70 14.29
N ASN A 650 -28.66 30.21 15.11
CA ASN A 650 -28.07 29.45 16.22
C ASN A 650 -29.15 29.02 17.22
N ARG A 651 -30.06 29.92 17.58
CA ARG A 651 -31.18 29.59 18.48
C ARG A 651 -32.05 28.48 17.90
N ALA A 652 -32.40 28.55 16.62
CA ALA A 652 -33.22 27.54 15.95
C ALA A 652 -32.49 26.18 15.82
N GLN A 653 -31.18 26.18 15.62
CA GLN A 653 -30.36 24.96 15.60
C GLN A 653 -30.31 24.29 16.98
N LEU A 654 -29.98 25.04 18.03
CA LEU A 654 -29.86 24.49 19.38
C LEU A 654 -31.20 23.96 19.93
N LEU A 655 -32.32 24.62 19.61
CA LEU A 655 -33.66 24.13 19.95
C LEU A 655 -34.00 22.82 19.19
N ARG A 656 -33.59 22.70 17.91
CA ARG A 656 -33.75 21.46 17.15
C ARG A 656 -32.97 20.29 17.78
N TYR A 657 -31.74 20.53 18.22
CA TYR A 657 -30.95 19.51 18.93
C TYR A 657 -31.62 19.07 20.24
N ARG A 658 -32.10 20.02 21.04
CA ARG A 658 -32.86 19.73 22.27
C ARG A 658 -34.08 18.85 21.97
N ASP A 659 -34.88 19.23 20.99
CA ASP A 659 -36.12 18.50 20.66
C ASP A 659 -35.83 17.09 20.14
N ALA A 660 -34.75 16.92 19.38
CA ALA A 660 -34.32 15.61 18.90
C ALA A 660 -33.92 14.70 20.07
N VAL A 661 -33.14 15.20 21.03
CA VAL A 661 -32.74 14.44 22.22
C VAL A 661 -33.93 14.20 23.16
N GLN A 662 -34.83 15.18 23.33
CA GLN A 662 -36.00 15.06 24.21
C GLN A 662 -36.97 13.96 23.76
N ARG A 663 -37.04 13.67 22.45
CA ARG A 663 -37.83 12.53 21.93
C ARG A 663 -37.22 11.18 22.28
N LEU A 664 -35.92 11.12 22.53
CA LEU A 664 -35.19 9.88 22.83
C LEU A 664 -35.05 9.64 24.34
N GLN A 665 -35.22 10.66 25.18
CA GLN A 665 -34.97 10.61 26.62
C GLN A 665 -36.25 10.82 27.43
N ALA A 666 -36.42 10.05 28.50
CA ALA A 666 -37.55 10.19 29.42
C ALA A 666 -37.37 11.35 30.43
N GLN A 667 -36.12 11.75 30.68
CA GLN A 667 -35.72 12.83 31.58
C GLN A 667 -35.82 14.19 30.86
N PRO A 668 -35.90 15.31 31.61
CA PRO A 668 -35.88 16.65 31.02
C PRO A 668 -34.55 16.91 30.29
N VAL A 669 -34.66 17.50 29.09
CA VAL A 669 -33.52 17.92 28.26
C VAL A 669 -33.46 19.45 28.22
N TYR A 670 -32.36 19.99 28.71
CA TYR A 670 -32.02 21.41 28.65
C TYR A 670 -31.02 21.67 27.53
N CYS A 671 -30.91 22.92 27.08
CA CYS A 671 -29.89 23.32 26.12
C CYS A 671 -29.26 24.66 26.47
N ALA A 672 -27.97 24.80 26.19
CA ALA A 672 -27.22 26.03 26.41
C ALA A 672 -26.10 26.22 25.40
N PHE A 673 -25.77 27.48 25.13
CA PHE A 673 -24.51 27.82 24.48
C PHE A 673 -23.40 27.94 25.51
N ILE A 674 -22.19 27.51 25.14
CA ILE A 674 -20.95 27.81 25.86
C ILE A 674 -20.16 28.80 25.02
N THR A 675 -19.90 29.98 25.59
CA THR A 675 -19.19 31.06 24.88
C THR A 675 -17.67 30.92 24.99
N GLY A 676 -16.91 31.59 24.12
CA GLY A 676 -15.45 31.71 24.25
C GLY A 676 -14.97 32.43 25.53
N ALA A 677 -15.88 33.11 26.25
CA ALA A 677 -15.61 33.68 27.57
C ALA A 677 -15.79 32.65 28.72
N GLY A 678 -16.34 31.46 28.43
CA GLY A 678 -16.67 30.46 29.44
C GLY A 678 -18.04 30.70 30.11
N ASP A 679 -18.92 31.50 29.50
CA ASP A 679 -20.28 31.70 29.99
C ASP A 679 -21.22 30.63 29.46
N VAL A 680 -22.19 30.24 30.29
CA VAL A 680 -23.26 29.29 29.92
C VAL A 680 -24.54 30.08 29.73
N ILE A 681 -25.04 30.12 28.50
CA ILE A 681 -26.28 30.82 28.16
C ILE A 681 -27.36 29.78 27.89
N ALA A 682 -28.14 29.46 28.92
CA ALA A 682 -29.26 28.53 28.82
C ALA A 682 -30.44 29.16 28.08
N LEU A 683 -31.04 28.40 27.16
CA LEU A 683 -32.28 28.80 26.49
C LEU A 683 -33.47 28.24 27.25
N THR A 684 -34.18 29.10 28.00
CA THR A 684 -35.46 28.74 28.61
C THR A 684 -36.61 29.05 27.66
N THR A 685 -37.22 27.97 27.13
CA THR A 685 -38.38 27.93 26.22
C THR A 685 -38.26 28.67 24.88
#